data_AF-A0A972GTM5-F1
#
_entry.id   AF-A0A972GTM5-F1
#
_cell.length_a   1.000
_cell.length_b   1.000
_cell.length_c   1.000
_cell.angle_alpha   90.00
_cell.angle_beta   90.00
_cell.angle_gamma   90.00
#
_symmetry.space_group_name_H-M   'P 1'
#
loop_
_entity.id
_entity.type
_entity.pdbx_description
1 polymer ?
#
loop_
_entity_poly.entity_id
_entity_poly.type
_entity_poly.pdbx_seq_one_letter_code
_entity_poly.pdbx_strand_id
1 'polypeptide(L)'
;MLGLLRDYYHKASVDRNLSKYKPLIARINLLHKGFENNSNDELFMHTQTMKQHISNGKSLSDQLPEAYALVKEAFFRVFGYRIHDAQLMGAIVLHEGNIAEMKTGEGKTAVAVFAAYLNALSGEGVHIVTVNPYLAERDSTEMGEIFRFLGLTVGCIESNMSISQKQAQYQCDVTYATHYELGFDYLRDHMVYDISNRVQRKLNYVILDEVDSILIDEARTPLLISEEPGKGTEYFYYIDNIVKALTSEDYEIFEQTKQIMLTEKGVDRCEMALSLTNLMHIDNADLYNKILQSLRAHFILKKDVDYVLVTNEQAKTEAVIVDQNTGRLLFGRRFVEGLHQAIEAKERIIVMGQPATLSTITLQNYFRMYGKLSGMTGTATEVKDEFIKTYGTDVIAIPTNKPINRIDHPDLLFITEEEKFIRIVEEIISVNERGQPILVGTASIQKSELLSAMLLEQNIPHKVLNAKNYKEEADVIRLAGQRGSVTISTNMAGRGVDIRLGEGVEELGGLMVIGTIRHDSLRIDNQLRGRSGRQGDCGSSRFFICFEDELLMNYYPDHLMDELLNNNCSDFALINNPRYARGIRDAQAHVEGELQTIRERVMGYDQVLDLQRRIIYTMRNEMLEMDDLTSKVQTLIQKTIQQKVAEFCQGSLPEDWDMIGLTISLGSVFPYKRPLRLDRLHELEQGELIGMFTQQLMEYYKDKEVAFEGNAIELKRQAFIYSIDMNWMHYLEAVEEVKNGIELRNYAQLDPIVEFERETFQMFNKFISSIEQETLRIIWNSMD
;
A
#
# COMPACT_ATOMS: atom_id res chain seq x y z
N MET A 1 -15.47 39.56 -0.03
CA MET A 1 -16.83 39.35 0.52
C MET A 1 -17.28 37.89 0.43
N LEU A 2 -17.30 37.26 -0.76
CA LEU A 2 -17.70 35.84 -0.91
C LEU A 2 -16.77 34.83 -0.20
N GLY A 3 -15.45 35.07 -0.18
CA GLY A 3 -14.50 34.25 0.60
C GLY A 3 -14.73 34.35 2.12
N LEU A 4 -14.87 35.58 2.64
CA LEU A 4 -15.23 35.84 4.04
C LEU A 4 -16.58 35.21 4.44
N LEU A 5 -17.57 35.19 3.55
CA LEU A 5 -18.84 34.52 3.77
C LEU A 5 -18.69 33.00 3.78
N ARG A 6 -17.93 32.43 2.84
CA ARG A 6 -17.65 30.98 2.81
C ARG A 6 -16.88 30.54 4.05
N ASP A 7 -15.86 31.28 4.46
CA ASP A 7 -15.10 31.06 5.69
C ASP A 7 -16.00 31.21 6.92
N TYR A 8 -16.88 32.21 6.96
CA TYR A 8 -17.85 32.37 8.05
C TYR A 8 -18.84 31.21 8.13
N TYR A 9 -19.39 30.73 7.01
CA TYR A 9 -20.29 29.57 6.98
C TYR A 9 -19.56 28.26 7.32
N HIS A 10 -18.32 28.08 6.86
CA HIS A 10 -17.50 26.91 7.18
C HIS A 10 -17.12 26.90 8.66
N LYS A 11 -16.71 28.04 9.21
CA LYS A 11 -16.41 28.21 10.63
C LYS A 11 -17.65 28.01 11.50
N ALA A 12 -18.81 28.55 11.10
CA ALA A 12 -20.08 28.37 11.78
C ALA A 12 -20.60 26.91 11.73
N SER A 13 -20.31 26.16 10.66
CA SER A 13 -20.61 24.73 10.52
C SER A 13 -19.73 23.87 11.44
N VAL A 14 -18.41 24.11 11.41
CA VAL A 14 -17.43 23.41 12.26
C VAL A 14 -17.66 23.71 13.74
N ASP A 15 -17.94 24.97 14.09
CA ASP A 15 -18.26 25.38 15.47
C ASP A 15 -19.54 24.71 16.00
N ARG A 16 -20.56 24.48 15.16
CA ARG A 16 -21.77 23.73 15.55
C ARG A 16 -21.44 22.27 15.86
N ASN A 17 -20.67 21.60 15.01
CA ASN A 17 -20.29 20.19 15.22
C ASN A 17 -19.42 20.00 16.47
N LEU A 18 -18.54 20.93 16.80
CA LEU A 18 -17.68 20.85 17.99
C LEU A 18 -18.36 21.34 19.27
N SER A 19 -19.39 22.19 19.17
CA SER A 19 -20.13 22.68 20.34
C SER A 19 -20.75 21.56 21.17
N LYS A 20 -21.09 20.42 20.54
CA LYS A 20 -21.61 19.22 21.22
C LYS A 20 -20.63 18.60 22.21
N TYR A 21 -19.32 18.82 22.04
CA TYR A 21 -18.28 18.28 22.92
C TYR A 21 -18.03 19.14 24.15
N LYS A 22 -18.41 20.42 24.15
CA LYS A 22 -18.13 21.34 25.27
C LYS A 22 -18.68 20.83 26.62
N PRO A 23 -19.94 20.34 26.72
CA PRO A 23 -20.45 19.80 27.98
C PRO A 23 -19.68 18.55 28.45
N LEU A 24 -19.28 17.69 27.52
CA LEU A 24 -18.51 16.48 27.81
C LEU A 24 -17.11 16.81 28.32
N ILE A 25 -16.44 17.78 27.69
CA ILE A 25 -15.12 18.28 28.12
C ILE A 25 -15.20 18.94 29.50
N ALA A 26 -16.24 19.73 29.76
CA ALA A 26 -16.47 20.29 31.09
C ALA A 26 -16.63 19.19 32.16
N ARG A 27 -17.32 18.08 31.83
CA ARG A 27 -17.44 16.92 32.72
C ARG A 27 -16.10 16.22 32.94
N ILE A 28 -15.31 16.00 31.89
CA ILE A 28 -13.94 15.43 31.99
C ILE A 28 -13.09 16.29 32.93
N ASN A 29 -13.08 17.61 32.71
CA ASN A 29 -12.31 18.55 33.52
C ASN A 29 -12.77 18.59 35.00
N LEU A 30 -14.06 18.36 35.26
CA LEU A 30 -14.58 18.25 36.62
C LEU A 30 -14.12 16.95 37.30
N LEU A 31 -14.21 15.81 36.60
CA LEU A 31 -13.80 14.51 37.12
C LEU A 31 -12.28 14.45 37.38
N HIS A 32 -11.48 15.09 36.53
CA HIS A 32 -10.03 15.19 36.68
C HIS A 32 -9.64 15.72 38.07
N LYS A 33 -10.33 16.74 38.58
CA LYS A 33 -10.08 17.30 39.93
C LYS A 33 -10.28 16.28 41.05
N GLY A 34 -11.12 15.27 40.83
CA GLY A 34 -11.30 14.16 41.76
C GLY A 34 -10.06 13.27 41.82
N PHE A 35 -9.44 13.01 40.67
CA PHE A 35 -8.27 12.14 40.55
C PHE A 35 -6.95 12.75 41.04
N GLU A 36 -6.87 14.07 41.16
CA GLU A 36 -5.68 14.77 41.67
C GLU A 36 -5.25 14.27 43.07
N ASN A 37 -6.21 13.81 43.90
CA ASN A 37 -5.94 13.30 45.25
C ASN A 37 -5.76 11.78 45.33
N ASN A 38 -5.97 11.05 44.24
CA ASN A 38 -5.86 9.60 44.23
C ASN A 38 -4.39 9.13 44.28
N SER A 39 -4.14 7.97 44.88
CA SER A 39 -2.82 7.32 44.79
C SER A 39 -2.61 6.67 43.42
N ASN A 40 -1.36 6.37 43.04
CA ASN A 40 -1.09 5.68 41.76
C ASN A 40 -1.77 4.30 41.69
N ASP A 41 -1.81 3.57 42.81
CA ASP A 41 -2.49 2.28 42.90
C ASP A 41 -4.01 2.42 42.70
N GLU A 42 -4.61 3.49 43.22
CA GLU A 42 -6.03 3.77 42.99
C GLU A 42 -6.31 4.08 41.52
N LEU A 43 -5.46 4.86 40.85
CA LEU A 43 -5.59 5.14 39.41
C LEU A 43 -5.52 3.85 38.57
N PHE A 44 -4.62 2.94 38.92
CA PHE A 44 -4.53 1.62 38.31
C PHE A 44 -5.81 0.78 38.52
N MET A 45 -6.38 0.81 39.73
CA MET A 45 -7.61 0.07 40.06
C MET A 45 -8.85 0.61 39.34
N HIS A 46 -8.88 1.90 38.99
CA HIS A 46 -9.96 2.48 38.17
C HIS A 46 -10.04 1.83 36.78
N THR A 47 -8.90 1.51 36.16
CA THR A 47 -8.86 0.77 34.89
C THR A 47 -9.56 -0.58 35.00
N GLN A 48 -9.25 -1.34 36.05
CA GLN A 48 -9.86 -2.66 36.27
C GLN A 48 -11.37 -2.55 36.50
N THR A 49 -11.79 -1.53 37.24
CA THR A 49 -13.22 -1.24 37.50
C THR A 49 -13.96 -0.91 36.20
N MET A 50 -13.36 -0.10 35.32
CA MET A 50 -13.96 0.22 34.02
C MET A 50 -14.01 -0.99 33.08
N LYS A 51 -12.96 -1.84 33.05
CA LYS A 51 -12.98 -3.11 32.30
C LYS A 51 -14.15 -4.00 32.76
N GLN A 52 -14.38 -4.12 34.08
CA GLN A 52 -15.52 -4.86 34.63
C GLN A 52 -16.88 -4.25 34.26
N HIS A 53 -16.99 -2.92 34.25
CA HIS A 53 -18.22 -2.25 33.81
C HIS A 53 -18.55 -2.56 32.35
N ILE A 54 -17.55 -2.57 31.48
CA ILE A 54 -17.71 -2.87 30.05
C ILE A 54 -18.07 -4.33 29.85
N SER A 55 -17.42 -5.27 30.55
CA SER A 55 -17.80 -6.68 30.50
C SER A 55 -19.23 -6.93 31.01
N ASN A 56 -19.73 -6.07 31.91
CA ASN A 56 -21.10 -6.10 32.42
C ASN A 56 -22.11 -5.35 31.53
N GLY A 57 -21.71 -4.90 30.34
CA GLY A 57 -22.60 -4.34 29.31
C GLY A 57 -22.70 -2.81 29.27
N LYS A 58 -21.88 -2.05 30.03
CA LYS A 58 -21.79 -0.60 29.82
C LYS A 58 -21.07 -0.30 28.50
N SER A 59 -21.52 0.74 27.80
CA SER A 59 -20.85 1.16 26.56
C SER A 59 -19.54 1.91 26.84
N LEU A 60 -18.63 1.92 25.87
CA LEU A 60 -17.41 2.73 25.93
C LEU A 60 -17.75 4.22 26.08
N SER A 61 -18.77 4.70 25.38
CA SER A 61 -19.22 6.10 25.45
C SER A 61 -19.65 6.52 26.86
N ASP A 62 -20.24 5.61 27.63
CA ASP A 62 -20.64 5.87 29.03
C ASP A 62 -19.43 6.03 29.96
N GLN A 63 -18.33 5.34 29.66
CA GLN A 63 -17.08 5.40 30.45
C GLN A 63 -16.14 6.52 29.97
N LEU A 64 -16.35 7.10 28.79
CA LEU A 64 -15.49 8.12 28.19
C LEU A 64 -15.11 9.27 29.16
N PRO A 65 -16.06 9.93 29.87
CA PRO A 65 -15.70 11.06 30.73
C PRO A 65 -14.69 10.69 31.83
N GLU A 66 -14.86 9.52 32.43
CA GLU A 66 -14.04 9.00 33.52
C GLU A 66 -12.69 8.51 33.01
N ALA A 67 -12.70 7.73 31.92
CA ALA A 67 -11.50 7.26 31.23
C ALA A 67 -10.59 8.42 30.80
N TYR A 68 -11.17 9.48 30.20
CA TYR A 68 -10.37 10.63 29.74
C TYR A 68 -9.86 11.46 30.90
N ALA A 69 -10.64 11.61 31.97
CA ALA A 69 -10.15 12.29 33.18
C ALA A 69 -8.96 11.53 33.80
N LEU A 70 -9.01 10.20 33.81
CA LEU A 70 -7.93 9.35 34.31
C LEU A 70 -6.66 9.45 33.44
N VAL A 71 -6.80 9.37 32.11
CA VAL A 71 -5.67 9.54 31.18
C VAL A 71 -5.05 10.93 31.31
N LYS A 72 -5.87 11.97 31.49
CA LYS A 72 -5.40 13.33 31.70
C LYS A 72 -4.54 13.45 32.97
N GLU A 73 -4.94 12.81 34.06
CA GLU A 73 -4.15 12.76 35.30
C GLU A 73 -2.84 11.97 35.09
N ALA A 74 -2.88 10.87 34.34
CA ALA A 74 -1.68 10.10 34.01
C ALA A 74 -0.66 10.92 33.22
N PHE A 75 -1.09 11.70 32.21
CA PHE A 75 -0.21 12.61 31.47
C PHE A 75 0.46 13.64 32.39
N PHE A 76 -0.27 14.18 33.35
CA PHE A 76 0.27 15.13 34.31
C PHE A 76 1.29 14.46 35.25
N ARG A 77 1.03 13.25 35.74
CA ARG A 77 1.95 12.54 36.65
C ARG A 77 3.21 12.02 35.99
N VAL A 78 3.10 11.47 34.79
CA VAL A 78 4.21 10.83 34.09
C VAL A 78 5.08 11.87 33.38
N PHE A 79 4.47 12.82 32.68
CA PHE A 79 5.21 13.79 31.85
C PHE A 79 5.18 15.23 32.36
N GLY A 80 4.39 15.54 33.40
CA GLY A 80 4.11 16.93 33.77
C GLY A 80 3.29 17.68 32.72
N TYR A 81 2.74 16.98 31.72
CA TYR A 81 2.10 17.57 30.56
C TYR A 81 0.62 17.83 30.83
N ARG A 82 0.17 19.07 30.57
CA ARG A 82 -1.23 19.46 30.77
C ARG A 82 -2.00 19.38 29.45
N ILE A 83 -3.00 18.52 29.45
CA ILE A 83 -3.85 18.29 28.27
C ILE A 83 -4.84 19.44 28.10
N HIS A 84 -4.86 19.99 26.88
CA HIS A 84 -5.72 21.09 26.46
C HIS A 84 -7.09 20.62 25.98
N ASP A 85 -8.10 21.50 26.04
CA ASP A 85 -9.46 21.16 25.60
C ASP A 85 -9.53 20.79 24.11
N ALA A 86 -8.69 21.40 23.26
CA ALA A 86 -8.58 21.04 21.84
C ALA A 86 -8.12 19.58 21.64
N GLN A 87 -7.22 19.09 22.50
CA GLN A 87 -6.75 17.69 22.46
C GLN A 87 -7.87 16.73 22.90
N LEU A 88 -8.65 17.10 23.91
CA LEU A 88 -9.84 16.33 24.30
C LEU A 88 -10.89 16.28 23.19
N MET A 89 -11.10 17.38 22.46
CA MET A 89 -11.97 17.39 21.27
C MET A 89 -11.47 16.42 20.19
N GLY A 90 -10.17 16.48 19.87
CA GLY A 90 -9.55 15.56 18.93
C GLY A 90 -9.73 14.10 19.35
N ALA A 91 -9.59 13.79 20.64
CA ALA A 91 -9.67 12.43 21.14
C ALA A 91 -11.10 11.88 21.02
N ILE A 92 -12.11 12.72 21.32
CA ILE A 92 -13.52 12.38 21.12
C ILE A 92 -13.79 12.09 19.64
N VAL A 93 -13.27 12.93 18.73
CA VAL A 93 -13.40 12.73 17.27
C VAL A 93 -12.80 11.39 16.83
N LEU A 94 -11.61 11.03 17.32
CA LEU A 94 -11.01 9.73 17.03
C LEU A 94 -11.88 8.58 17.55
N HIS A 95 -12.38 8.68 18.79
CA HIS A 95 -13.24 7.65 19.37
C HIS A 95 -14.55 7.45 18.58
N GLU A 96 -15.12 8.53 18.03
CA GLU A 96 -16.30 8.49 17.16
C GLU A 96 -16.04 7.83 15.78
N GLY A 97 -14.79 7.47 15.45
CA GLY A 97 -14.44 6.87 14.16
C GLY A 97 -14.25 7.88 13.03
N ASN A 98 -13.81 9.10 13.36
CA ASN A 98 -13.61 10.18 12.40
C ASN A 98 -12.12 10.60 12.37
N ILE A 99 -11.79 11.47 11.40
CA ILE A 99 -10.46 12.05 11.25
C ILE A 99 -10.40 13.38 11.99
N ALA A 100 -9.48 13.48 12.96
CA ALA A 100 -9.18 14.72 13.65
C ALA A 100 -8.09 15.49 12.90
N GLU A 101 -8.47 16.57 12.20
CA GLU A 101 -7.48 17.48 11.63
C GLU A 101 -6.97 18.44 12.70
N MET A 102 -5.75 18.19 13.16
CA MET A 102 -5.03 18.96 14.16
C MET A 102 -3.70 19.44 13.58
N LYS A 103 -3.48 20.76 13.58
CA LYS A 103 -2.25 21.35 13.04
C LYS A 103 -1.00 20.80 13.75
N THR A 104 0.12 20.80 13.05
CA THR A 104 1.38 20.27 13.56
C THR A 104 1.80 20.98 14.85
N GLY A 105 2.19 20.22 15.87
CA GLY A 105 2.51 20.75 17.20
C GLY A 105 1.33 20.90 18.16
N GLU A 106 0.10 20.50 17.78
CA GLU A 106 -1.05 20.43 18.71
C GLU A 106 -1.06 19.18 19.61
N GLY A 107 -0.06 18.31 19.49
CA GLY A 107 0.07 17.10 20.32
C GLY A 107 -0.80 15.93 19.87
N LYS A 108 -0.83 15.65 18.56
CA LYS A 108 -1.55 14.53 17.93
C LYS A 108 -1.28 13.19 18.64
N THR A 109 -0.01 12.90 18.94
CA THR A 109 0.42 11.70 19.65
C THR A 109 -0.29 11.51 21.00
N ALA A 110 -0.50 12.58 21.78
CA ALA A 110 -1.25 12.50 23.03
C ALA A 110 -2.73 12.19 22.79
N VAL A 111 -3.32 12.76 21.73
CA VAL A 111 -4.74 12.55 21.37
C VAL A 111 -5.04 11.09 21.04
N ALA A 112 -4.13 10.41 20.35
CA ALA A 112 -4.26 8.97 20.08
C ALA A 112 -4.29 8.14 21.38
N VAL A 113 -3.52 8.51 22.41
CA VAL A 113 -3.50 7.79 23.70
C VAL A 113 -4.86 7.79 24.38
N PHE A 114 -5.56 8.92 24.38
CA PHE A 114 -6.91 9.01 24.97
C PHE A 114 -7.90 8.08 24.27
N ALA A 115 -7.94 8.15 22.93
CA ALA A 115 -8.85 7.33 22.15
C ALA A 115 -8.48 5.84 22.25
N ALA A 116 -7.21 5.49 22.17
CA ALA A 116 -6.75 4.11 22.29
C ALA A 116 -7.02 3.55 23.68
N TYR A 117 -6.75 4.30 24.75
CA TYR A 117 -6.97 3.85 26.13
C TYR A 117 -8.42 3.43 26.35
N LEU A 118 -9.37 4.30 25.99
CA LEU A 118 -10.80 4.00 26.15
C LEU A 118 -11.20 2.76 25.34
N ASN A 119 -10.80 2.68 24.08
CA ASN A 119 -11.19 1.56 23.21
C ASN A 119 -10.50 0.24 23.59
N ALA A 120 -9.31 0.29 24.19
CA ALA A 120 -8.59 -0.87 24.68
C ALA A 120 -9.24 -1.50 25.93
N LEU A 121 -10.12 -0.78 26.64
CA LEU A 121 -10.85 -1.31 27.78
C LEU A 121 -11.80 -2.47 27.42
N SER A 122 -12.16 -2.65 26.14
CA SER A 122 -12.93 -3.82 25.70
C SER A 122 -12.12 -5.12 25.70
N GLY A 123 -10.79 -5.03 25.66
CA GLY A 123 -9.89 -6.18 25.50
C GLY A 123 -9.82 -6.74 24.07
N GLU A 124 -10.50 -6.12 23.10
CA GLU A 124 -10.48 -6.55 21.69
C GLU A 124 -9.24 -6.06 20.91
N GLY A 125 -8.39 -5.24 21.54
CA GLY A 125 -7.17 -4.71 20.94
C GLY A 125 -7.37 -3.41 20.16
N VAL A 126 -6.33 -2.56 20.17
CA VAL A 126 -6.28 -1.31 19.39
C VAL A 126 -4.95 -1.23 18.64
N HIS A 127 -4.99 -0.91 17.35
CA HIS A 127 -3.80 -0.66 16.55
C HIS A 127 -3.57 0.85 16.39
N ILE A 128 -2.39 1.33 16.76
CA ILE A 128 -1.93 2.70 16.46
C ILE A 128 -0.89 2.59 15.34
N VAL A 129 -1.19 3.18 14.19
CA VAL A 129 -0.39 3.02 12.98
C VAL A 129 0.34 4.30 12.67
N THR A 130 1.64 4.19 12.41
CA THR A 130 2.48 5.32 12.02
C THR A 130 3.06 5.13 10.62
N VAL A 131 3.68 6.17 10.09
CA VAL A 131 4.28 6.19 8.75
C VAL A 131 5.62 5.45 8.66
N ASN A 132 6.34 5.28 9.78
CA ASN A 132 7.66 4.62 9.77
C ASN A 132 7.97 3.88 11.08
N PRO A 133 8.90 2.91 11.07
CA PRO A 133 9.20 2.08 12.23
C PRO A 133 9.74 2.87 13.43
N TYR A 134 10.55 3.90 13.19
CA TYR A 134 11.11 4.72 14.27
C TYR A 134 10.01 5.42 15.09
N LEU A 135 8.97 5.95 14.44
CA LEU A 135 7.85 6.57 15.14
C LEU A 135 7.03 5.53 15.91
N ALA A 136 6.83 4.33 15.36
CA ALA A 136 6.16 3.25 16.07
C ALA A 136 6.94 2.82 17.34
N GLU A 137 8.25 2.64 17.24
CA GLU A 137 9.13 2.30 18.37
C GLU A 137 9.15 3.43 19.42
N ARG A 138 9.36 4.67 18.98
CA ARG A 138 9.38 5.84 19.86
C ARG A 138 8.06 5.98 20.62
N ASP A 139 6.94 5.98 19.92
CA ASP A 139 5.65 6.26 20.53
C ASP A 139 5.18 5.09 21.41
N SER A 140 5.46 3.84 21.02
CA SER A 140 5.19 2.67 21.87
C SER A 140 6.06 2.63 23.13
N THR A 141 7.23 3.26 23.10
CA THR A 141 8.11 3.40 24.26
C THR A 141 7.64 4.54 25.15
N GLU A 142 7.60 5.76 24.60
CA GLU A 142 7.28 7.00 25.32
C GLU A 142 5.81 7.00 25.75
N MET A 143 4.85 7.04 24.81
CA MET A 143 3.42 7.04 25.17
C MET A 143 2.98 5.72 25.81
N GLY A 144 3.72 4.64 25.55
CA GLY A 144 3.56 3.37 26.23
C GLY A 144 3.58 3.47 27.75
N GLU A 145 4.34 4.42 28.30
CA GLU A 145 4.41 4.64 29.75
C GLU A 145 3.05 5.02 30.35
N ILE A 146 2.22 5.78 29.62
CA ILE A 146 0.87 6.16 30.09
C ILE A 146 -0.04 4.94 30.17
N PHE A 147 -0.03 4.09 29.14
CA PHE A 147 -0.82 2.87 29.12
C PHE A 147 -0.39 1.91 30.23
N ARG A 148 0.92 1.69 30.40
CA ARG A 148 1.48 0.83 31.45
C ARG A 148 1.19 1.38 32.85
N PHE A 149 1.30 2.69 33.04
CA PHE A 149 0.94 3.36 34.29
C PHE A 149 -0.52 3.11 34.67
N LEU A 150 -1.42 3.08 33.68
CA LEU A 150 -2.83 2.75 33.87
C LEU A 150 -3.15 1.25 33.80
N GLY A 151 -2.14 0.37 33.72
CA GLY A 151 -2.34 -1.08 33.76
C GLY A 151 -2.77 -1.74 32.44
N LEU A 152 -2.53 -1.09 31.30
CA LEU A 152 -2.65 -1.69 29.97
C LEU A 152 -1.29 -2.15 29.44
N THR A 153 -1.31 -3.19 28.62
CA THR A 153 -0.15 -3.72 27.90
C THR A 153 0.03 -3.05 26.55
N VAL A 154 1.29 -2.85 26.15
CA VAL A 154 1.65 -2.15 24.90
C VAL A 154 2.66 -2.99 24.13
N GLY A 155 2.35 -3.28 22.87
CA GLY A 155 3.24 -3.95 21.94
C GLY A 155 3.68 -3.05 20.78
N CYS A 156 4.76 -3.43 20.11
CA CYS A 156 5.27 -2.78 18.90
C CYS A 156 5.67 -3.83 17.87
N ILE A 157 5.16 -3.73 16.64
CA ILE A 157 5.51 -4.64 15.54
C ILE A 157 6.72 -4.11 14.77
N GLU A 158 7.74 -4.95 14.63
CA GLU A 158 8.93 -4.69 13.83
C GLU A 158 9.13 -5.78 12.78
N SER A 159 9.82 -5.45 11.69
CA SER A 159 10.00 -6.30 10.50
C SER A 159 10.72 -7.62 10.78
N ASN A 160 11.69 -7.63 11.72
CA ASN A 160 12.56 -8.76 11.99
C ASN A 160 12.11 -9.64 13.16
N MET A 161 10.85 -9.53 13.58
CA MET A 161 10.29 -10.36 14.64
C MET A 161 9.92 -11.75 14.16
N SER A 162 10.21 -12.77 14.98
CA SER A 162 9.67 -14.11 14.80
C SER A 162 8.15 -14.14 14.98
N ILE A 163 7.49 -15.18 14.46
CA ILE A 163 6.04 -15.40 14.60
C ILE A 163 5.61 -15.30 16.07
N SER A 164 6.31 -16.00 16.97
CA SER A 164 6.01 -16.00 18.41
C SER A 164 6.13 -14.61 19.06
N GLN A 165 7.10 -13.80 18.62
CA GLN A 165 7.25 -12.43 19.08
C GLN A 165 6.09 -11.57 18.57
N LYS A 166 5.78 -11.63 17.27
CA LYS A 166 4.64 -10.89 16.70
C LYS A 166 3.32 -11.23 17.39
N GLN A 167 3.06 -12.52 17.64
CA GLN A 167 1.90 -12.95 18.41
C GLN A 167 1.84 -12.30 19.79
N ALA A 168 2.94 -12.27 20.53
CA ALA A 168 2.99 -11.62 21.84
C ALA A 168 2.68 -10.11 21.75
N GLN A 169 3.23 -9.41 20.74
CA GLN A 169 2.98 -7.99 20.51
C GLN A 169 1.52 -7.70 20.11
N TYR A 170 0.94 -8.57 19.28
CA TYR A 170 -0.47 -8.48 18.91
C TYR A 170 -1.39 -8.85 20.07
N GLN A 171 -0.97 -9.62 21.08
CA GLN A 171 -1.83 -9.91 22.23
C GLN A 171 -1.96 -8.74 23.23
N CYS A 172 -1.15 -7.68 23.11
CA CYS A 172 -1.22 -6.50 23.98
C CYS A 172 -2.55 -5.73 23.81
N ASP A 173 -2.98 -4.99 24.83
CA ASP A 173 -4.19 -4.14 24.77
C ASP A 173 -4.08 -3.09 23.64
N VAL A 174 -2.88 -2.52 23.46
CA VAL A 174 -2.55 -1.57 22.40
C VAL A 174 -1.31 -2.05 21.63
N THR A 175 -1.34 -2.00 20.30
CA THR A 175 -0.22 -2.41 19.44
C THR A 175 0.14 -1.26 18.50
N TYR A 176 1.40 -0.84 18.53
CA TYR A 176 1.97 0.11 17.56
C TYR A 176 2.57 -0.63 16.38
N ALA A 177 2.40 -0.11 15.18
CA ALA A 177 2.97 -0.71 13.97
C ALA A 177 3.05 0.31 12.83
N THR A 178 3.72 -0.05 11.74
CA THR A 178 3.58 0.65 10.46
C THR A 178 2.44 0.04 9.64
N HIS A 179 1.89 0.81 8.72
CA HIS A 179 0.84 0.34 7.81
C HIS A 179 1.32 -0.84 6.94
N TYR A 180 2.60 -0.84 6.54
CA TYR A 180 3.21 -1.96 5.81
C TYR A 180 3.24 -3.24 6.64
N GLU A 181 3.76 -3.21 7.88
CA GLU A 181 3.86 -4.42 8.70
C GLU A 181 2.49 -5.04 8.97
N LEU A 182 1.48 -4.22 9.27
CA LEU A 182 0.12 -4.70 9.49
C LEU A 182 -0.48 -5.35 8.24
N GLY A 183 -0.32 -4.72 7.07
CA GLY A 183 -0.83 -5.28 5.82
C GLY A 183 -0.10 -6.55 5.39
N PHE A 184 1.23 -6.61 5.55
CA PHE A 184 2.01 -7.82 5.26
C PHE A 184 1.74 -8.96 6.25
N ASP A 185 1.52 -8.67 7.53
CA ASP A 185 1.11 -9.67 8.51
C ASP A 185 -0.27 -10.23 8.17
N TYR A 186 -1.21 -9.39 7.71
CA TYR A 186 -2.51 -9.84 7.22
C TYR A 186 -2.36 -10.79 6.01
N LEU A 187 -1.58 -10.39 5.00
CA LEU A 187 -1.34 -11.25 3.83
C LEU A 187 -0.69 -12.59 4.22
N ARG A 188 0.28 -12.57 5.14
CA ARG A 188 0.94 -13.79 5.64
C ARG A 188 0.02 -14.69 6.45
N ASP A 189 -0.86 -14.12 7.27
CA ASP A 189 -1.85 -14.87 8.07
C ASP A 189 -2.83 -15.67 7.19
N HIS A 190 -3.01 -15.26 5.94
CA HIS A 190 -3.80 -15.97 4.93
C HIS A 190 -2.99 -16.98 4.10
N MET A 191 -1.68 -17.09 4.34
CA MET A 191 -0.78 -18.04 3.68
C MET A 191 -0.23 -19.11 4.64
N VAL A 192 -0.58 -19.07 5.93
CA VAL A 192 -0.09 -20.07 6.92
C VAL A 192 -0.62 -21.48 6.64
N TYR A 193 0.19 -22.50 6.89
CA TYR A 193 -0.24 -23.91 6.83
C TYR A 193 -0.87 -24.40 8.14
N ASP A 194 -0.59 -23.71 9.25
CA ASP A 194 -1.15 -23.99 10.56
C ASP A 194 -1.73 -22.68 11.12
N ILE A 195 -2.97 -22.73 11.59
CA ILE A 195 -3.69 -21.61 12.20
C ILE A 195 -2.92 -21.06 13.41
N SER A 196 -2.20 -21.93 14.13
CA SER A 196 -1.38 -21.54 15.27
C SER A 196 -0.24 -20.57 14.91
N ASN A 197 0.12 -20.47 13.62
CA ASN A 197 1.14 -19.54 13.12
C ASN A 197 0.60 -18.17 12.73
N ARG A 198 -0.72 -17.92 12.86
CA ARG A 198 -1.27 -16.57 12.65
C ARG A 198 -0.78 -15.61 13.72
N VAL A 199 -0.46 -14.39 13.32
CA VAL A 199 0.04 -13.37 14.24
C VAL A 199 -1.05 -12.36 14.63
N GLN A 200 -1.97 -12.01 13.73
CA GLN A 200 -2.98 -10.99 13.99
C GLN A 200 -4.18 -11.53 14.76
N ARG A 201 -4.79 -10.61 15.51
CA ARG A 201 -6.13 -10.77 16.10
C ARG A 201 -7.20 -10.30 15.11
N LYS A 202 -8.47 -10.42 15.53
CA LYS A 202 -9.57 -9.70 14.89
C LYS A 202 -9.26 -8.19 14.79
N LEU A 203 -9.45 -7.61 13.60
CA LEU A 203 -9.23 -6.20 13.33
C LEU A 203 -10.33 -5.33 13.99
N ASN A 204 -10.11 -4.92 15.24
CA ASN A 204 -11.11 -4.21 16.04
C ASN A 204 -11.13 -2.69 15.78
N TYR A 205 -10.11 -1.96 16.24
CA TYR A 205 -10.03 -0.50 16.12
C TYR A 205 -8.64 -0.06 15.69
N VAL A 206 -8.58 0.85 14.71
CA VAL A 206 -7.33 1.45 14.24
C VAL A 206 -7.35 2.97 14.35
N ILE A 207 -6.21 3.52 14.78
CA ILE A 207 -5.90 4.95 14.78
C ILE A 207 -4.71 5.17 13.86
N LEU A 208 -4.94 5.84 12.74
CA LEU A 208 -3.90 6.16 11.75
C LEU A 208 -3.29 7.53 12.06
N ASP A 209 -2.02 7.57 12.46
CA ASP A 209 -1.25 8.81 12.48
C ASP A 209 -0.85 9.19 11.05
N GLU A 210 -0.89 10.49 10.76
CA GLU A 210 -0.64 11.04 9.42
C GLU A 210 -1.50 10.32 8.35
N VAL A 211 -2.79 10.20 8.65
CA VAL A 211 -3.77 9.41 7.87
C VAL A 211 -3.86 9.81 6.40
N ASP A 212 -3.66 11.10 6.08
CA ASP A 212 -3.61 11.60 4.71
C ASP A 212 -2.46 10.98 3.93
N SER A 213 -1.31 10.76 4.54
CA SER A 213 -0.23 10.09 3.81
C SER A 213 -0.41 8.59 3.72
N ILE A 214 -0.90 7.92 4.76
CA ILE A 214 -1.13 6.47 4.67
C ILE A 214 -2.24 6.13 3.68
N LEU A 215 -3.37 6.85 3.71
CA LEU A 215 -4.58 6.50 2.96
C LEU A 215 -4.75 7.25 1.63
N ILE A 216 -3.89 8.22 1.32
CA ILE A 216 -3.93 8.99 0.06
C ILE A 216 -2.57 8.92 -0.65
N ASP A 217 -1.47 9.24 0.04
CA ASP A 217 -0.16 9.29 -0.64
C ASP A 217 0.40 7.88 -0.92
N GLU A 218 0.41 7.01 0.09
CA GLU A 218 0.91 5.62 0.00
C GLU A 218 -0.11 4.66 -0.63
N ALA A 219 -1.39 5.04 -0.65
CA ALA A 219 -2.49 4.24 -1.17
C ALA A 219 -2.51 4.14 -2.71
N ARG A 220 -1.45 4.57 -3.39
CA ARG A 220 -1.29 4.50 -4.85
C ARG A 220 -0.87 3.10 -5.32
N THR A 221 -0.19 2.34 -4.48
CA THR A 221 0.35 1.02 -4.82
C THR A 221 -0.16 -0.03 -3.84
N PRO A 222 -0.66 -1.19 -4.32
CA PRO A 222 -1.08 -2.27 -3.43
C PRO A 222 0.11 -2.91 -2.72
N LEU A 223 -0.16 -3.54 -1.57
CA LEU A 223 0.78 -4.42 -0.90
C LEU A 223 0.80 -5.75 -1.61
N LEU A 224 1.99 -6.28 -1.89
CA LEU A 224 2.15 -7.47 -2.70
C LEU A 224 3.22 -8.39 -2.10
N ILE A 225 2.87 -9.66 -1.94
CA ILE A 225 3.83 -10.73 -1.63
C ILE A 225 4.08 -11.49 -2.93
N SER A 226 5.34 -11.50 -3.36
CA SER A 226 5.79 -12.32 -4.49
C SER A 226 6.52 -13.54 -4.01
N GLU A 227 6.45 -14.61 -4.80
CA GLU A 227 7.41 -15.71 -4.69
C GLU A 227 8.76 -15.26 -5.24
N GLU A 228 9.85 -15.79 -4.68
CA GLU A 228 11.13 -15.65 -5.37
C GLU A 228 11.01 -16.26 -6.76
N PRO A 229 11.44 -15.54 -7.82
CA PRO A 229 11.35 -16.07 -9.15
C PRO A 229 12.13 -17.38 -9.23
N GLY A 230 11.44 -18.47 -9.54
CA GLY A 230 12.07 -19.76 -9.79
C GLY A 230 12.97 -19.72 -11.04
N LYS A 231 13.48 -20.88 -11.46
CA LYS A 231 14.10 -20.97 -12.79
C LYS A 231 13.04 -20.64 -13.84
N GLY A 232 13.32 -19.65 -14.68
CA GLY A 232 12.48 -19.29 -15.81
C GLY A 232 12.36 -20.45 -16.80
N THR A 233 11.34 -20.40 -17.64
CA THR A 233 11.07 -21.44 -18.62
C THR A 233 12.22 -21.55 -19.63
N GLU A 234 12.64 -22.78 -19.96
CA GLU A 234 13.63 -23.06 -21.02
C GLU A 234 13.23 -22.46 -22.38
N TYR A 235 11.96 -22.12 -22.51
CA TYR A 235 11.33 -21.46 -23.64
C TYR A 235 12.04 -20.16 -24.08
N PHE A 236 12.58 -19.37 -23.14
CA PHE A 236 13.35 -18.17 -23.52
C PHE A 236 14.64 -18.52 -24.28
N TYR A 237 15.29 -19.65 -23.97
CA TYR A 237 16.44 -20.12 -24.76
C TYR A 237 16.03 -20.62 -26.14
N TYR A 238 14.84 -21.21 -26.28
CA TYR A 238 14.30 -21.62 -27.58
C TYR A 238 14.01 -20.41 -28.47
N ILE A 239 13.35 -19.38 -27.91
CA ILE A 239 13.08 -18.11 -28.60
C ILE A 239 14.38 -17.39 -28.96
N ASP A 240 15.37 -17.35 -28.06
CA ASP A 240 16.70 -16.80 -28.34
C ASP A 240 17.36 -17.49 -29.56
N ASN A 241 17.23 -18.82 -29.67
CA ASN A 241 17.75 -19.55 -30.83
C ASN A 241 17.02 -19.19 -32.13
N ILE A 242 15.70 -18.99 -32.09
CA ILE A 242 14.92 -18.52 -33.25
C ILE A 242 15.40 -17.13 -33.67
N VAL A 243 15.50 -16.18 -32.73
CA VAL A 243 15.91 -14.80 -33.01
C VAL A 243 17.33 -14.74 -33.58
N LYS A 244 18.25 -15.60 -33.12
CA LYS A 244 19.60 -15.72 -33.68
C LYS A 244 19.62 -16.23 -35.13
N ALA A 245 18.59 -16.95 -35.57
CA ALA A 245 18.45 -17.43 -36.94
C ALA A 245 17.83 -16.39 -37.88
N LEU A 246 17.25 -15.30 -37.35
CA LEU A 246 16.70 -14.21 -38.15
C LEU A 246 17.80 -13.36 -38.78
N THR A 247 17.50 -12.81 -39.94
CA THR A 247 18.35 -11.97 -40.77
C THR A 247 17.83 -10.53 -40.80
N SER A 248 18.62 -9.59 -41.30
CA SER A 248 18.23 -8.17 -41.37
C SER A 248 17.02 -7.88 -42.28
N GLU A 249 16.53 -8.85 -43.05
CA GLU A 249 15.28 -8.73 -43.82
C GLU A 249 14.03 -9.10 -43.00
N ASP A 250 14.20 -9.70 -41.82
CA ASP A 250 13.12 -10.28 -41.02
C ASP A 250 12.59 -9.31 -39.95
N TYR A 251 13.26 -8.19 -39.72
CA TYR A 251 12.86 -7.19 -38.72
C TYR A 251 13.27 -5.78 -39.14
N GLU A 252 12.55 -4.78 -38.61
CA GLU A 252 12.84 -3.37 -38.77
C GLU A 252 13.18 -2.75 -37.40
N ILE A 253 14.23 -1.92 -37.36
CA ILE A 253 14.69 -1.23 -36.16
C ILE A 253 14.41 0.27 -36.30
N PHE A 254 13.68 0.82 -35.34
CA PHE A 254 13.43 2.25 -35.23
C PHE A 254 14.35 2.86 -34.17
N GLU A 255 15.54 3.31 -34.59
CA GLU A 255 16.60 3.79 -33.68
C GLU A 255 16.17 4.96 -32.78
N GLN A 256 15.33 5.87 -33.31
CA GLN A 256 14.85 7.04 -32.56
C GLN A 256 13.92 6.67 -31.40
N THR A 257 13.06 5.68 -31.60
CA THR A 257 12.08 5.24 -30.59
C THR A 257 12.56 4.02 -29.81
N LYS A 258 13.72 3.44 -30.15
CA LYS A 258 14.23 2.18 -29.62
C LYS A 258 13.16 1.06 -29.68
N GLN A 259 12.44 1.00 -30.81
CA GLN A 259 11.47 -0.05 -31.11
C GLN A 259 12.00 -0.98 -32.18
N ILE A 260 11.57 -2.24 -32.15
CA ILE A 260 11.87 -3.26 -33.16
C ILE A 260 10.58 -3.99 -33.48
N MET A 261 10.34 -4.27 -34.76
CA MET A 261 9.16 -4.97 -35.25
C MET A 261 9.57 -6.06 -36.23
N LEU A 262 8.81 -7.16 -36.28
CA LEU A 262 8.99 -8.19 -37.31
C LEU A 262 8.39 -7.71 -38.63
N THR A 263 9.07 -8.01 -39.75
CA THR A 263 8.49 -7.88 -41.09
C THR A 263 7.60 -9.09 -41.40
N GLU A 264 6.80 -9.04 -42.46
CA GLU A 264 5.99 -10.20 -42.89
C GLU A 264 6.86 -11.46 -43.08
N LYS A 265 8.05 -11.32 -43.68
CA LYS A 265 9.01 -12.43 -43.83
C LYS A 265 9.50 -12.99 -42.49
N GLY A 266 9.71 -12.12 -41.51
CA GLY A 266 10.13 -12.53 -40.17
C GLY A 266 9.03 -13.25 -39.42
N VAL A 267 7.77 -12.82 -39.59
CA VAL A 267 6.59 -13.53 -39.07
C VAL A 267 6.52 -14.93 -39.66
N ASP A 268 6.59 -15.07 -40.99
CA ASP A 268 6.54 -16.38 -41.68
C ASP A 268 7.64 -17.34 -41.18
N ARG A 269 8.87 -16.84 -41.01
CA ARG A 269 9.98 -17.66 -40.49
C ARG A 269 9.77 -18.09 -39.05
N CYS A 270 9.23 -17.21 -38.20
CA CYS A 270 8.91 -17.54 -36.82
C CYS A 270 7.77 -18.58 -36.76
N GLU A 271 6.73 -18.44 -37.59
CA GLU A 271 5.63 -19.41 -37.70
C GLU A 271 6.12 -20.79 -38.11
N MET A 272 7.01 -20.88 -39.11
CA MET A 272 7.64 -22.15 -39.51
C MET A 272 8.48 -22.76 -38.39
N ALA A 273 9.27 -21.96 -37.66
CA ALA A 273 10.12 -22.45 -36.58
C ALA A 273 9.31 -22.91 -35.35
N LEU A 274 8.12 -22.35 -35.15
CA LEU A 274 7.22 -22.65 -34.03
C LEU A 274 6.11 -23.64 -34.41
N SER A 275 6.00 -24.04 -35.69
CA SER A 275 4.92 -24.86 -36.23
C SER A 275 3.52 -24.27 -35.96
N LEU A 276 3.39 -22.95 -36.09
CA LEU A 276 2.15 -22.20 -35.90
C LEU A 276 1.53 -21.80 -37.25
N THR A 277 0.21 -21.63 -37.26
CA THR A 277 -0.54 -21.18 -38.44
C THR A 277 -0.72 -19.66 -38.50
N ASN A 278 -0.70 -18.99 -37.36
CA ASN A 278 -0.79 -17.52 -37.27
C ASN A 278 -0.18 -17.04 -35.94
N LEU A 279 1.01 -16.44 -35.99
CA LEU A 279 1.72 -15.91 -34.82
C LEU A 279 1.02 -14.67 -34.25
N MET A 280 0.27 -13.93 -35.06
CA MET A 280 -0.44 -12.71 -34.66
C MET A 280 -1.84 -12.99 -34.09
N HIS A 281 -2.22 -14.26 -33.95
CA HIS A 281 -3.47 -14.65 -33.29
C HIS A 281 -3.42 -14.32 -31.79
N ILE A 282 -4.59 -14.01 -31.20
CA ILE A 282 -4.67 -13.59 -29.79
C ILE A 282 -4.11 -14.64 -28.82
N ASP A 283 -4.30 -15.93 -29.13
CA ASP A 283 -3.77 -17.05 -28.34
C ASP A 283 -2.23 -17.11 -28.33
N ASN A 284 -1.57 -16.45 -29.29
CA ASN A 284 -0.11 -16.41 -29.43
C ASN A 284 0.48 -15.04 -29.05
N ALA A 285 -0.30 -14.12 -28.49
CA ALA A 285 0.14 -12.76 -28.20
C ALA A 285 1.34 -12.70 -27.23
N ASP A 286 1.34 -13.54 -26.20
CA ASP A 286 2.47 -13.65 -25.26
C ASP A 286 3.75 -14.18 -25.94
N LEU A 287 3.60 -15.17 -26.83
CA LEU A 287 4.72 -15.71 -27.60
C LEU A 287 5.31 -14.67 -28.55
N TYR A 288 4.46 -13.92 -29.26
CA TYR A 288 4.88 -12.81 -30.10
C TYR A 288 5.63 -11.74 -29.29
N ASN A 289 5.10 -11.36 -28.11
CA ASN A 289 5.78 -10.42 -27.22
C ASN A 289 7.17 -10.93 -26.82
N LYS A 290 7.32 -12.20 -26.41
CA LYS A 290 8.62 -12.77 -26.06
C LYS A 290 9.63 -12.74 -27.22
N ILE A 291 9.18 -12.95 -28.46
CA ILE A 291 10.04 -12.80 -29.65
C ILE A 291 10.48 -11.35 -29.82
N LEU A 292 9.57 -10.39 -29.69
CA LEU A 292 9.90 -8.95 -29.74
C LEU A 292 10.89 -8.55 -28.64
N GLN A 293 10.71 -9.00 -27.41
CA GLN A 293 11.65 -8.69 -26.32
C GLN A 293 13.02 -9.33 -26.54
N SER A 294 13.08 -10.54 -27.11
CA SER A 294 14.34 -11.18 -27.53
C SER A 294 15.04 -10.40 -28.64
N LEU A 295 14.29 -9.93 -29.64
CA LEU A 295 14.79 -9.01 -30.67
C LEU A 295 15.35 -7.72 -30.04
N ARG A 296 14.63 -7.09 -29.10
CA ARG A 296 15.10 -5.90 -28.38
C ARG A 296 16.38 -6.17 -27.60
N ALA A 297 16.44 -7.30 -26.88
CA ALA A 297 17.61 -7.70 -26.12
C ALA A 297 18.84 -7.87 -27.02
N HIS A 298 18.68 -8.41 -28.23
CA HIS A 298 19.78 -8.59 -29.20
C HIS A 298 20.22 -7.31 -29.88
N PHE A 299 19.29 -6.54 -30.41
CA PHE A 299 19.57 -5.49 -31.39
C PHE A 299 19.50 -4.07 -30.82
N ILE A 300 18.82 -3.86 -29.69
CA ILE A 300 18.68 -2.54 -29.06
C ILE A 300 19.60 -2.42 -27.85
N LEU A 301 19.62 -3.44 -26.98
CA LEU A 301 20.39 -3.42 -25.74
C LEU A 301 21.83 -3.92 -25.92
N LYS A 302 22.77 -3.12 -25.46
CA LYS A 302 24.21 -3.36 -25.52
C LYS A 302 24.75 -3.71 -24.14
N LYS A 303 25.47 -4.84 -24.09
CA LYS A 303 26.26 -5.24 -22.93
C LYS A 303 27.34 -4.19 -22.64
N ASP A 304 27.61 -3.95 -21.38
CA ASP A 304 28.55 -2.96 -20.84
C ASP A 304 28.16 -1.49 -21.10
N VAL A 305 26.94 -1.25 -21.61
CA VAL A 305 26.36 0.09 -21.80
C VAL A 305 24.99 0.18 -21.13
N ASP A 306 24.08 -0.74 -21.46
CA ASP A 306 22.71 -0.78 -20.92
C ASP A 306 22.59 -1.70 -19.70
N TYR A 307 23.42 -2.76 -19.66
CA TYR A 307 23.51 -3.71 -18.56
C TYR A 307 24.89 -4.34 -18.50
N VAL A 308 25.26 -4.88 -17.34
CA VAL A 308 26.51 -5.64 -17.11
C VAL A 308 26.18 -6.99 -16.47
N LEU A 309 27.11 -7.94 -16.57
CA LEU A 309 26.99 -9.21 -15.85
C LEU A 309 27.80 -9.14 -14.56
N VAL A 310 27.15 -9.41 -13.42
CA VAL A 310 27.78 -9.41 -12.09
C VAL A 310 27.63 -10.79 -11.48
N THR A 311 28.73 -11.32 -10.93
CA THR A 311 28.71 -12.59 -10.18
C THR A 311 28.75 -12.28 -8.68
N ASN A 312 27.75 -12.74 -7.93
CA ASN A 312 27.67 -12.53 -6.49
C ASN A 312 28.53 -13.52 -5.69
N GLU A 313 28.61 -13.33 -4.36
CA GLU A 313 29.40 -14.17 -3.45
C GLU A 313 28.98 -15.66 -3.43
N GLN A 314 27.76 -15.95 -3.88
CA GLN A 314 27.22 -17.31 -4.02
C GLN A 314 27.50 -17.92 -5.42
N ALA A 315 28.41 -17.31 -6.21
CA ALA A 315 28.76 -17.71 -7.57
C ALA A 315 27.60 -17.69 -8.58
N LYS A 316 26.54 -16.91 -8.31
CA LYS A 316 25.42 -16.70 -9.24
C LYS A 316 25.70 -15.46 -10.09
N THR A 317 25.68 -15.62 -11.41
CA THR A 317 25.82 -14.50 -12.37
C THR A 317 24.45 -13.95 -12.75
N GLU A 318 24.26 -12.65 -12.62
CA GLU A 318 23.04 -11.91 -12.94
C GLU A 318 23.31 -10.72 -13.88
N ALA A 319 22.30 -10.34 -14.66
CA ALA A 319 22.36 -9.13 -15.49
C ALA A 319 21.88 -7.91 -14.68
N VAL A 320 22.74 -6.92 -14.48
CA VAL A 320 22.44 -5.71 -13.69
C VAL A 320 22.34 -4.51 -14.63
N ILE A 321 21.27 -3.72 -14.49
CA ILE A 321 21.01 -2.54 -15.32
C ILE A 321 22.01 -1.43 -14.99
N VAL A 322 22.51 -0.75 -16.02
CA VAL A 322 23.36 0.44 -15.88
C VAL A 322 22.52 1.69 -16.10
N ASP A 323 22.57 2.62 -15.15
CA ASP A 323 22.03 3.96 -15.35
C ASP A 323 22.89 4.71 -16.40
N GLN A 324 22.31 5.03 -17.55
CA GLN A 324 23.03 5.67 -18.66
C GLN A 324 23.56 7.07 -18.31
N ASN A 325 22.94 7.77 -17.36
CA ASN A 325 23.33 9.13 -17.00
C ASN A 325 24.47 9.14 -15.96
N THR A 326 24.48 8.16 -15.06
CA THR A 326 25.40 8.15 -13.91
C THR A 326 26.44 7.04 -13.95
N GLY A 327 26.27 6.04 -14.83
CA GLY A 327 27.09 4.82 -14.88
C GLY A 327 26.92 3.89 -13.68
N ARG A 328 25.96 4.17 -12.78
CA ARG A 328 25.73 3.36 -11.58
C ARG A 328 25.02 2.06 -11.92
N LEU A 329 25.38 1.00 -11.19
CA LEU A 329 24.73 -0.29 -11.25
C LEU A 329 23.45 -0.28 -10.40
N LEU A 330 22.32 -0.59 -11.02
CA LEU A 330 20.99 -0.60 -10.40
C LEU A 330 20.64 -2.01 -9.93
N PHE A 331 21.23 -2.43 -8.82
CA PHE A 331 20.95 -3.73 -8.20
C PHE A 331 19.47 -3.87 -7.81
N GLY A 332 18.92 -5.07 -8.01
CA GLY A 332 17.51 -5.38 -7.73
C GLY A 332 16.51 -4.84 -8.76
N ARG A 333 16.93 -4.01 -9.73
CA ARG A 333 16.06 -3.58 -10.83
C ARG A 333 16.13 -4.54 -12.00
N ARG A 334 14.96 -4.90 -12.54
CA ARG A 334 14.82 -5.75 -13.74
C ARG A 334 14.03 -5.02 -14.81
N PHE A 335 14.28 -5.34 -16.07
CA PHE A 335 13.47 -4.85 -17.18
C PHE A 335 12.11 -5.56 -17.19
N VAL A 336 11.07 -4.84 -17.57
CA VAL A 336 9.67 -5.32 -17.57
C VAL A 336 9.35 -6.19 -18.79
N GLU A 337 8.16 -6.79 -18.82
CA GLU A 337 7.57 -7.50 -19.97
C GLU A 337 8.36 -8.71 -20.51
N GLY A 338 9.25 -9.32 -19.72
CA GLY A 338 10.06 -10.43 -20.20
C GLY A 338 11.38 -10.02 -20.85
N LEU A 339 11.67 -8.72 -20.97
CA LEU A 339 12.91 -8.21 -21.57
C LEU A 339 14.15 -8.61 -20.75
N HIS A 340 14.04 -8.64 -19.42
CA HIS A 340 15.15 -9.05 -18.59
C HIS A 340 15.48 -10.54 -18.75
N GLN A 341 14.44 -11.38 -18.85
CA GLN A 341 14.57 -12.81 -19.14
C GLN A 341 15.18 -13.05 -20.52
N ALA A 342 14.81 -12.23 -21.51
CA ALA A 342 15.40 -12.28 -22.83
C ALA A 342 16.91 -11.92 -22.83
N ILE A 343 17.34 -10.96 -22.02
CA ILE A 343 18.77 -10.64 -21.81
C ILE A 343 19.49 -11.82 -21.15
N GLU A 344 18.90 -12.39 -20.10
CA GLU A 344 19.47 -13.57 -19.41
C GLU A 344 19.66 -14.74 -20.38
N ALA A 345 18.68 -14.98 -21.26
CA ALA A 345 18.74 -16.00 -22.29
C ALA A 345 19.81 -15.70 -23.36
N LYS A 346 19.88 -14.45 -23.84
CA LYS A 346 20.89 -13.95 -24.79
C LYS A 346 22.31 -14.22 -24.29
N GLU A 347 22.55 -13.89 -23.03
CA GLU A 347 23.86 -14.02 -22.38
C GLU A 347 24.16 -15.43 -21.85
N ARG A 348 23.24 -16.40 -22.05
CA ARG A 348 23.35 -17.79 -21.60
C ARG A 348 23.58 -17.93 -20.09
N ILE A 349 23.04 -17.00 -19.30
CA ILE A 349 22.97 -17.12 -17.84
C ILE A 349 21.63 -17.74 -17.44
N ILE A 350 21.46 -18.11 -16.16
CA ILE A 350 20.21 -18.72 -15.68
C ILE A 350 19.09 -17.70 -15.85
N VAL A 351 18.13 -18.02 -16.72
CA VAL A 351 16.91 -17.23 -16.86
C VAL A 351 16.13 -17.39 -15.56
N MET A 352 15.90 -16.29 -14.87
CA MET A 352 15.09 -16.25 -13.66
C MET A 352 13.66 -15.89 -14.06
N GLY A 353 12.68 -16.63 -13.57
CA GLY A 353 11.26 -16.40 -13.86
C GLY A 353 10.81 -14.97 -13.53
N GLN A 354 9.58 -14.64 -13.93
CA GLN A 354 8.93 -13.47 -13.35
C GLN A 354 8.51 -13.83 -11.92
N PRO A 355 8.67 -12.91 -10.95
CA PRO A 355 8.16 -13.14 -9.61
C PRO A 355 6.63 -13.26 -9.69
N ALA A 356 6.12 -14.42 -9.31
CA ALA A 356 4.67 -14.69 -9.25
C ALA A 356 4.05 -13.94 -8.08
N THR A 357 2.84 -13.40 -8.26
CA THR A 357 2.11 -12.76 -7.16
C THR A 357 1.39 -13.81 -6.33
N LEU A 358 1.82 -13.99 -5.08
CA LEU A 358 1.20 -14.93 -4.13
C LEU A 358 -0.05 -14.33 -3.49
N SER A 359 0.03 -13.05 -3.13
CA SER A 359 -1.04 -12.35 -2.45
C SER A 359 -0.91 -10.86 -2.66
N THR A 360 -2.05 -10.17 -2.71
CA THR A 360 -2.11 -8.72 -2.88
C THR A 360 -3.31 -8.15 -2.14
N ILE A 361 -3.17 -6.94 -1.59
CA ILE A 361 -4.27 -6.14 -1.04
C ILE A 361 -3.94 -4.65 -1.11
N THR A 362 -4.92 -3.81 -1.39
CA THR A 362 -4.75 -2.36 -1.27
C THR A 362 -4.81 -1.90 0.18
N LEU A 363 -4.07 -0.84 0.55
CA LEU A 363 -4.20 -0.23 1.88
C LEU A 363 -5.64 0.18 2.17
N GLN A 364 -6.34 0.69 1.14
CA GLN A 364 -7.74 1.06 1.20
C GLN A 364 -8.60 -0.09 1.71
N ASN A 365 -8.57 -1.25 1.04
CA ASN A 365 -9.41 -2.38 1.42
C ASN A 365 -8.96 -3.02 2.73
N TYR A 366 -7.65 -3.08 3.01
CA TYR A 366 -7.16 -3.57 4.30
C TYR A 366 -7.73 -2.78 5.49
N PHE A 367 -7.64 -1.45 5.45
CA PHE A 367 -8.11 -0.63 6.57
C PHE A 367 -9.64 -0.58 6.68
N ARG A 368 -10.39 -0.78 5.57
CA ARG A 368 -11.86 -0.94 5.59
C ARG A 368 -12.33 -2.20 6.33
N MET A 369 -11.45 -3.17 6.57
CA MET A 369 -11.80 -4.39 7.31
C MET A 369 -11.88 -4.18 8.83
N TYR A 370 -11.34 -3.08 9.36
CA TYR A 370 -11.41 -2.79 10.79
C TYR A 370 -12.85 -2.49 11.22
N GLY A 371 -13.23 -2.98 12.42
CA GLY A 371 -14.54 -2.69 13.01
C GLY A 371 -14.76 -1.18 13.25
N LYS A 372 -13.68 -0.43 13.51
CA LYS A 372 -13.68 1.03 13.54
C LYS A 372 -12.35 1.59 13.01
N LEU A 373 -12.43 2.63 12.20
CA LEU A 373 -11.28 3.37 11.65
C LEU A 373 -11.33 4.81 12.13
N SER A 374 -10.19 5.35 12.53
CA SER A 374 -10.02 6.78 12.80
C SER A 374 -8.61 7.21 12.43
N GLY A 375 -8.38 8.52 12.33
CA GLY A 375 -7.06 9.01 11.99
C GLY A 375 -6.83 10.45 12.40
N MET A 376 -5.58 10.86 12.40
CA MET A 376 -5.18 12.22 12.75
C MET A 376 -4.17 12.73 11.74
N THR A 377 -4.26 14.01 11.40
CA THR A 377 -3.31 14.68 10.51
C THR A 377 -3.45 16.21 10.62
N GLY A 378 -2.53 16.98 10.05
CA GLY A 378 -2.65 18.44 9.95
C GLY A 378 -3.39 18.94 8.70
N THR A 379 -3.65 18.07 7.73
CA THR A 379 -4.00 18.43 6.34
C THR A 379 -4.94 17.41 5.67
N ALA A 380 -6.16 17.23 6.18
CA ALA A 380 -7.14 16.28 5.59
C ALA A 380 -8.36 16.95 4.95
N THR A 381 -8.64 18.22 5.25
CA THR A 381 -9.86 18.91 4.82
C THR A 381 -9.98 18.96 3.30
N GLU A 382 -8.86 19.10 2.59
CA GLU A 382 -8.82 19.16 1.13
C GLU A 382 -9.28 17.86 0.46
N VAL A 383 -9.10 16.71 1.13
CA VAL A 383 -9.47 15.36 0.63
C VAL A 383 -10.64 14.75 1.40
N LYS A 384 -11.41 15.59 2.11
CA LYS A 384 -12.53 15.15 2.96
C LYS A 384 -13.54 14.29 2.20
N ASP A 385 -13.88 14.68 0.98
CA ASP A 385 -14.88 13.97 0.17
C ASP A 385 -14.39 12.56 -0.21
N GLU A 386 -13.09 12.40 -0.48
CA GLU A 386 -12.48 11.09 -0.74
C GLU A 386 -12.54 10.21 0.51
N PHE A 387 -12.28 10.76 1.71
CA PHE A 387 -12.38 10.01 2.95
C PHE A 387 -13.80 9.50 3.25
N ILE A 388 -14.81 10.35 3.03
CA ILE A 388 -16.22 9.97 3.23
C ILE A 388 -16.64 8.92 2.21
N LYS A 389 -16.32 9.11 0.93
CA LYS A 389 -16.70 8.20 -0.16
C LYS A 389 -16.05 6.82 0.01
N THR A 390 -14.76 6.78 0.36
CA THR A 390 -13.96 5.55 0.36
C THR A 390 -14.05 4.79 1.70
N TYR A 391 -14.00 5.51 2.82
CA TYR A 391 -13.88 4.91 4.16
C TYR A 391 -15.09 5.16 5.06
N GLY A 392 -16.03 6.02 4.65
CA GLY A 392 -17.19 6.39 5.48
C GLY A 392 -16.82 7.24 6.70
N THR A 393 -15.64 7.84 6.72
CA THR A 393 -15.12 8.64 7.84
C THR A 393 -15.15 10.12 7.53
N ASP A 394 -15.67 10.94 8.45
CA ASP A 394 -15.69 12.40 8.28
C ASP A 394 -14.36 13.03 8.72
N VAL A 395 -14.02 14.18 8.14
CA VAL A 395 -12.88 15.01 8.56
C VAL A 395 -13.39 16.20 9.37
N ILE A 396 -12.91 16.30 10.61
CA ILE A 396 -13.29 17.35 11.57
C ILE A 396 -12.05 18.17 11.94
N ALA A 397 -12.05 19.44 11.53
CA ALA A 397 -11.00 20.40 11.87
C ALA A 397 -11.11 20.83 13.33
N ILE A 398 -10.06 20.58 14.10
CA ILE A 398 -9.96 20.95 15.51
C ILE A 398 -9.31 22.34 15.61
N PRO A 399 -9.85 23.26 16.42
CA PRO A 399 -9.25 24.57 16.62
C PRO A 399 -7.87 24.44 17.28
N THR A 400 -6.93 25.32 16.89
CA THR A 400 -5.61 25.37 17.53
C THR A 400 -5.72 25.87 18.96
N ASN A 401 -4.86 25.37 19.85
CA ASN A 401 -4.81 25.81 21.25
C ASN A 401 -4.47 27.31 21.36
N LYS A 402 -3.56 27.78 20.50
CA LYS A 402 -3.18 29.19 20.36
C LYS A 402 -3.32 29.64 18.90
N PRO A 403 -3.61 30.93 18.63
CA PRO A 403 -3.64 31.45 17.26
C PRO A 403 -2.29 31.29 16.56
N ILE A 404 -2.29 30.99 15.27
CA ILE A 404 -1.07 30.87 14.45
C ILE A 404 -0.51 32.28 14.22
N ASN A 405 0.75 32.49 14.59
CA ASN A 405 1.48 33.76 14.41
C ASN A 405 2.54 33.70 13.29
N ARG A 406 2.50 32.64 12.47
CA ARG A 406 3.41 32.47 11.32
C ARG A 406 3.05 33.42 10.17
N ILE A 407 4.06 33.99 9.53
CA ILE A 407 3.91 34.80 8.32
C ILE A 407 4.22 33.95 7.09
N ASP A 408 3.19 33.61 6.32
CA ASP A 408 3.35 32.92 5.03
C ASP A 408 3.53 33.95 3.92
N HIS A 409 4.76 34.08 3.41
CA HIS A 409 5.09 35.00 2.33
C HIS A 409 4.57 34.48 0.97
N PRO A 410 4.24 35.39 0.03
CA PRO A 410 3.92 35.03 -1.35
C PRO A 410 5.07 34.28 -2.04
N ASP A 411 4.72 33.45 -3.02
CA ASP A 411 5.70 32.68 -3.78
C ASP A 411 6.56 33.60 -4.68
N LEU A 412 7.83 33.20 -4.88
CA LEU A 412 8.73 33.81 -5.87
C LEU A 412 8.85 32.88 -7.08
N LEU A 413 8.48 33.39 -8.26
CA LEU A 413 8.52 32.65 -9.52
C LEU A 413 9.70 33.08 -10.38
N PHE A 414 10.52 32.13 -10.81
CA PHE A 414 11.69 32.32 -11.65
C PHE A 414 11.47 31.73 -13.03
N ILE A 415 12.27 32.17 -14.01
CA ILE A 415 12.24 31.58 -15.35
C ILE A 415 13.00 30.27 -15.33
N THR A 416 14.24 30.31 -14.87
CA THR A 416 15.14 29.15 -14.84
C THR A 416 15.31 28.59 -13.43
N GLU A 417 15.66 27.32 -13.35
CA GLU A 417 16.01 26.67 -12.09
C GLU A 417 17.31 27.23 -11.50
N GLU A 418 18.28 27.60 -12.33
CA GLU A 418 19.56 28.17 -11.89
C GLU A 418 19.35 29.46 -11.08
N GLU A 419 18.59 30.41 -11.61
CA GLU A 419 18.24 31.67 -10.94
C GLU A 419 17.50 31.42 -9.62
N LYS A 420 16.57 30.46 -9.61
CA LYS A 420 15.83 30.04 -8.41
C LYS A 420 16.78 29.59 -7.30
N PHE A 421 17.72 28.70 -7.59
CA PHE A 421 18.66 28.18 -6.58
C PHE A 421 19.66 29.22 -6.10
N ILE A 422 20.17 30.08 -6.99
CA ILE A 422 21.01 31.22 -6.60
C ILE A 422 20.26 32.09 -5.58
N ARG A 423 18.99 32.41 -5.87
CA ARG A 423 18.19 33.27 -4.99
C ARG A 423 17.80 32.61 -3.67
N ILE A 424 17.59 31.29 -3.66
CA ILE A 424 17.41 30.51 -2.43
C ILE A 424 18.66 30.64 -1.54
N VAL A 425 19.87 30.47 -2.11
CA VAL A 425 21.13 30.59 -1.37
C VAL A 425 21.29 32.01 -0.80
N GLU A 426 21.01 33.06 -1.57
CA GLU A 426 21.04 34.44 -1.08
C GLU A 426 20.07 34.69 0.09
N GLU A 427 18.85 34.16 0.01
CA GLU A 427 17.88 34.25 1.11
C GLU A 427 18.40 33.51 2.36
N ILE A 428 18.99 32.32 2.19
CA ILE A 428 19.57 31.54 3.28
C ILE A 428 20.69 32.33 3.97
N ILE A 429 21.60 32.93 3.21
CA ILE A 429 22.70 33.75 3.75
C ILE A 429 22.14 34.91 4.56
N SER A 430 21.22 35.69 3.99
CA SER A 430 20.61 36.86 4.64
C SER A 430 19.85 36.52 5.94
N VAL A 431 19.19 35.36 5.98
CA VAL A 431 18.49 34.86 7.16
C VAL A 431 19.49 34.32 8.20
N ASN A 432 20.52 33.59 7.76
CA ASN A 432 21.53 32.99 8.62
C ASN A 432 22.45 34.03 9.27
N GLU A 433 22.80 35.12 8.58
CA GLU A 433 23.56 36.25 9.13
C GLU A 433 22.87 36.89 10.35
N ARG A 434 21.53 36.89 10.37
CA ARG A 434 20.73 37.33 11.53
C ARG A 434 20.68 36.29 12.64
N GLY A 435 21.11 35.06 12.38
CA GLY A 435 21.09 33.92 13.29
C GLY A 435 19.74 33.20 13.34
N GLN A 436 18.79 33.53 12.47
CA GLN A 436 17.48 32.88 12.43
C GLN A 436 17.62 31.44 11.88
N PRO A 437 17.01 30.42 12.51
CA PRO A 437 17.07 29.05 12.01
C PRO A 437 16.26 28.85 10.73
N ILE A 438 16.75 27.96 9.88
CA ILE A 438 16.21 27.72 8.53
C ILE A 438 15.99 26.22 8.32
N LEU A 439 14.78 25.88 7.85
CA LEU A 439 14.46 24.57 7.30
C LEU A 439 14.15 24.70 5.81
N VAL A 440 14.89 24.01 4.96
CA VAL A 440 14.67 23.99 3.51
C VAL A 440 14.05 22.64 3.11
N GLY A 441 12.89 22.67 2.47
CA GLY A 441 12.22 21.50 1.89
C GLY A 441 12.49 21.39 0.41
N THR A 442 13.00 20.24 -0.03
CA THR A 442 13.33 19.95 -1.44
C THR A 442 12.59 18.72 -1.96
N ALA A 443 12.31 18.68 -3.27
CA ALA A 443 11.60 17.57 -3.90
C ALA A 443 12.42 16.28 -4.04
N SER A 444 13.75 16.36 -4.14
CA SER A 444 14.58 15.17 -4.38
C SER A 444 15.94 15.25 -3.70
N ILE A 445 16.54 14.07 -3.48
CA ILE A 445 17.89 13.94 -2.92
C ILE A 445 18.90 14.69 -3.80
N GLN A 446 18.76 14.61 -5.13
CA GLN A 446 19.68 15.30 -6.05
C GLN A 446 19.65 16.82 -5.85
N LYS A 447 18.45 17.40 -5.66
CA LYS A 447 18.30 18.84 -5.40
C LYS A 447 18.79 19.23 -4.00
N SER A 448 18.61 18.36 -3.00
CA SER A 448 19.22 18.53 -1.68
C SER A 448 20.75 18.59 -1.75
N GLU A 449 21.39 17.68 -2.48
CA GLU A 449 22.84 17.65 -2.65
C GLU A 449 23.36 18.84 -3.47
N LEU A 450 22.62 19.27 -4.51
CA LEU A 450 22.94 20.48 -5.27
C LEU A 450 22.96 21.72 -4.36
N LEU A 451 21.89 21.93 -3.58
CA LEU A 451 21.82 23.07 -2.66
C LEU A 451 22.90 22.99 -1.58
N SER A 452 23.18 21.79 -1.07
CA SER A 452 24.27 21.53 -0.14
C SER A 452 25.62 21.98 -0.69
N ALA A 453 25.95 21.60 -1.93
CA ALA A 453 27.18 22.02 -2.60
C ALA A 453 27.29 23.56 -2.71
N MET A 454 26.21 24.23 -3.12
CA MET A 454 26.18 25.70 -3.23
C MET A 454 26.37 26.39 -1.87
N LEU A 455 25.81 25.84 -0.79
CA LEU A 455 25.99 26.39 0.57
C LEU A 455 27.40 26.14 1.12
N LEU A 456 28.04 25.02 0.76
CA LEU A 456 29.44 24.76 1.12
C LEU A 456 30.37 25.76 0.45
N GLU A 457 30.13 26.14 -0.81
CA GLU A 457 30.90 27.19 -1.50
C GLU A 457 30.82 28.55 -0.78
N GLN A 458 29.69 28.82 -0.13
CA GLN A 458 29.46 30.03 0.67
C GLN A 458 29.87 29.88 2.14
N ASN A 459 30.49 28.75 2.53
CA ASN A 459 30.90 28.43 3.90
C ASN A 459 29.76 28.44 4.93
N ILE A 460 28.53 28.11 4.52
CA ILE A 460 27.38 28.03 5.43
C ILE A 460 27.27 26.61 6.02
N PRO A 461 27.45 26.43 7.35
CA PRO A 461 27.29 25.13 7.98
C PRO A 461 25.83 24.69 7.93
N HIS A 462 25.58 23.48 7.42
CA HIS A 462 24.24 22.93 7.31
C HIS A 462 24.21 21.42 7.49
N LYS A 463 23.01 20.86 7.62
CA LYS A 463 22.74 19.42 7.68
C LYS A 463 21.76 19.02 6.58
N VAL A 464 21.99 17.85 5.98
CA VAL A 464 21.13 17.30 4.92
C VAL A 464 20.47 16.02 5.41
N LEU A 465 19.17 15.90 5.19
CA LEU A 465 18.34 14.77 5.61
C LEU A 465 17.65 14.16 4.39
N ASN A 466 17.90 12.87 4.19
CA ASN A 466 17.55 12.16 2.95
C ASN A 466 16.66 10.93 3.20
N ALA A 467 16.02 10.82 4.38
CA ALA A 467 15.16 9.70 4.80
C ALA A 467 15.88 8.32 4.80
N LYS A 468 17.18 8.29 5.12
CA LYS A 468 17.98 7.05 5.17
C LYS A 468 18.09 6.45 6.57
N ASN A 469 18.27 7.31 7.59
CA ASN A 469 18.41 6.88 8.98
C ASN A 469 17.48 7.71 9.86
N TYR A 470 16.27 7.19 10.10
CA TYR A 470 15.22 7.93 10.80
C TYR A 470 15.64 8.42 12.20
N LYS A 471 16.47 7.66 12.92
CA LYS A 471 16.90 8.00 14.28
C LYS A 471 17.87 9.19 14.28
N GLU A 472 18.93 9.10 13.50
CA GLU A 472 19.91 10.20 13.36
C GLU A 472 19.26 11.46 12.80
N GLU A 473 18.37 11.31 11.82
CA GLU A 473 17.64 12.43 11.23
C GLU A 473 16.69 13.09 12.23
N ALA A 474 16.04 12.31 13.09
CA ALA A 474 15.21 12.84 14.15
C ALA A 474 16.02 13.69 15.14
N ASP A 475 17.24 13.27 15.48
CA ASP A 475 18.13 14.03 16.36
C ASP A 475 18.56 15.36 15.74
N VAL A 476 18.85 15.36 14.43
CA VAL A 476 19.15 16.60 13.70
C VAL A 476 17.93 17.54 13.67
N ILE A 477 16.73 17.01 13.38
CA ILE A 477 15.51 17.80 13.30
C ILE A 477 15.14 18.45 14.64
N ARG A 478 15.33 17.74 15.76
CA ARG A 478 15.11 18.32 17.11
C ARG A 478 15.97 19.58 17.34
N LEU A 479 17.15 19.62 16.73
CA LEU A 479 18.09 20.75 16.82
C LEU A 479 17.93 21.78 15.69
N ALA A 480 17.01 21.56 14.73
CA ALA A 480 16.80 22.47 13.60
C ALA A 480 16.26 23.85 14.03
N GLY A 481 15.63 23.96 15.20
CA GLY A 481 15.10 25.21 15.75
C GLY A 481 16.10 26.02 16.56
N GLN A 482 17.37 25.61 16.62
CA GLN A 482 18.41 26.33 17.36
C GLN A 482 19.01 27.47 16.54
N ARG A 483 19.45 28.54 17.21
CA ARG A 483 20.02 29.75 16.57
C ARG A 483 21.12 29.39 15.57
N GLY A 484 21.02 29.92 14.35
CA GLY A 484 21.97 29.72 13.26
C GLY A 484 21.92 28.36 12.56
N SER A 485 21.00 27.47 12.96
CA SER A 485 20.86 26.15 12.34
C SER A 485 20.29 26.26 10.92
N VAL A 486 20.92 25.54 9.98
CA VAL A 486 20.42 25.39 8.60
C VAL A 486 20.26 23.90 8.32
N THR A 487 19.03 23.49 8.05
CA THR A 487 18.68 22.09 7.80
C THR A 487 18.00 21.97 6.44
N ILE A 488 18.51 21.10 5.58
CA ILE A 488 17.94 20.73 4.28
C ILE A 488 17.28 19.37 4.45
N SER A 489 16.02 19.27 4.05
CA SER A 489 15.20 18.07 4.17
C SER A 489 14.58 17.75 2.82
N THR A 490 14.66 16.48 2.42
CA THR A 490 13.73 15.96 1.41
C THR A 490 12.34 15.79 2.02
N ASN A 491 11.29 15.76 1.20
CA ASN A 491 9.88 15.80 1.60
C ASN A 491 9.46 14.90 2.77
N MET A 492 10.02 13.70 2.88
CA MET A 492 9.65 12.73 3.91
C MET A 492 10.56 12.77 5.15
N ALA A 493 11.72 13.42 5.07
CA ALA A 493 12.69 13.40 6.14
C ALA A 493 12.23 14.22 7.35
N GLY A 494 12.51 13.73 8.56
CA GLY A 494 12.12 14.40 9.80
C GLY A 494 10.61 14.44 10.10
N ARG A 495 9.77 13.68 9.41
CA ARG A 495 8.34 13.58 9.70
C ARG A 495 8.05 12.99 11.08
N GLY A 496 7.01 13.52 11.73
CA GLY A 496 6.62 13.13 13.09
C GLY A 496 7.54 13.63 14.20
N VAL A 497 8.55 14.46 13.88
CA VAL A 497 9.45 15.07 14.86
C VAL A 497 9.17 16.56 14.98
N ASP A 498 9.10 17.02 16.23
CA ASP A 498 8.81 18.39 16.57
C ASP A 498 10.08 19.25 16.59
N ILE A 499 10.03 20.41 15.93
CA ILE A 499 11.10 21.42 15.94
C ILE A 499 10.72 22.46 17.00
N ARG A 500 11.45 22.48 18.10
CA ARG A 500 11.27 23.47 19.18
C ARG A 500 12.25 24.62 18.97
N LEU A 501 11.77 25.85 19.17
CA LEU A 501 12.62 27.04 19.10
C LEU A 501 13.59 27.05 20.28
N GLY A 502 14.87 27.30 19.98
CA GLY A 502 15.91 27.52 20.98
C GLY A 502 15.77 28.86 21.70
N GLU A 503 16.61 29.06 22.72
CA GLU A 503 16.66 30.33 23.46
C GLU A 503 17.04 31.50 22.53
N GLY A 504 16.31 32.61 22.60
CA GLY A 504 16.58 33.81 21.80
C GLY A 504 16.12 33.75 20.34
N VAL A 505 15.49 32.64 19.90
CA VAL A 505 15.09 32.44 18.50
C VAL A 505 13.76 33.12 18.17
N GLU A 506 12.86 33.24 19.15
CA GLU A 506 11.57 33.89 18.96
C GLU A 506 11.75 35.38 18.59
N GLU A 507 12.73 36.05 19.23
CA GLU A 507 13.12 37.44 18.94
C GLU A 507 13.76 37.62 17.55
N LEU A 508 14.31 36.55 16.98
CA LEU A 508 14.87 36.53 15.62
C LEU A 508 13.81 36.29 14.54
N GLY A 509 12.54 36.16 14.93
CA GLY A 509 11.42 35.89 14.02
C GLY A 509 11.04 34.41 13.91
N GLY A 510 11.58 33.54 14.76
CA GLY A 510 11.26 32.12 14.80
C GLY A 510 11.86 31.31 13.65
N LEU A 511 11.32 30.11 13.39
CA LEU A 511 11.81 29.24 12.31
C LEU A 511 11.38 29.77 10.93
N MET A 512 12.35 29.95 10.02
CA MET A 512 12.07 30.23 8.61
C MET A 512 12.01 28.92 7.82
N VAL A 513 10.91 28.70 7.10
CA VAL A 513 10.73 27.54 6.22
C VAL A 513 10.83 27.98 4.77
N ILE A 514 11.70 27.34 4.00
CA ILE A 514 11.88 27.60 2.58
C ILE A 514 11.45 26.35 1.79
N GLY A 515 10.48 26.49 0.90
CA GLY A 515 10.16 25.46 -0.09
C GLY A 515 10.86 25.77 -1.42
N THR A 516 11.55 24.80 -2.00
CA THR A 516 12.27 24.98 -3.29
C THR A 516 11.42 24.65 -4.53
N ILE A 517 10.16 24.25 -4.30
CA ILE A 517 9.17 23.86 -5.30
C ILE A 517 7.80 23.79 -4.62
N ARG A 518 6.72 23.88 -5.40
CA ARG A 518 5.35 23.52 -4.97
C ARG A 518 5.06 22.07 -5.33
N HIS A 519 4.64 21.29 -4.36
CA HIS A 519 4.35 19.87 -4.55
C HIS A 519 3.09 19.65 -5.37
N ASP A 520 2.89 18.42 -5.84
CA ASP A 520 1.65 17.97 -6.47
C ASP A 520 0.42 18.33 -5.62
N SER A 521 0.59 18.32 -4.30
CA SER A 521 -0.45 18.58 -3.32
C SER A 521 -0.23 19.82 -2.49
N LEU A 522 -1.29 20.64 -2.36
CA LEU A 522 -1.31 21.75 -1.40
C LEU A 522 -1.13 21.27 0.06
N ARG A 523 -1.56 20.05 0.36
CA ARG A 523 -1.44 19.45 1.70
C ARG A 523 0.03 19.30 2.09
N ILE A 524 0.85 18.78 1.19
CA ILE A 524 2.29 18.56 1.42
C ILE A 524 3.00 19.91 1.63
N ASP A 525 2.65 20.92 0.81
CA ASP A 525 3.17 22.28 1.01
C ASP A 525 2.79 22.84 2.39
N ASN A 526 1.54 22.63 2.82
CA ASN A 526 1.06 23.09 4.12
C ASN A 526 1.67 22.32 5.29
N GLN A 527 2.03 21.05 5.12
CA GLN A 527 2.79 20.28 6.10
C GLN A 527 4.19 20.88 6.27
N LEU A 528 4.85 21.27 5.18
CA LEU A 528 6.16 21.93 5.21
C LEU A 528 6.05 23.29 5.94
N ARG A 529 5.08 24.14 5.58
CA ARG A 529 4.82 25.40 6.31
C ARG A 529 4.54 25.16 7.78
N GLY A 530 3.76 24.12 8.09
CA GLY A 530 3.39 23.68 9.44
C GLY A 530 4.57 23.24 10.32
N ARG A 531 5.79 23.12 9.77
CA ARG A 531 6.99 22.92 10.59
C ARG A 531 7.33 24.15 11.42
N SER A 532 6.89 25.34 11.01
CA SER A 532 7.06 26.62 11.72
C SER A 532 5.75 27.15 12.31
N GLY A 533 5.87 28.02 13.32
CA GLY A 533 4.76 28.73 13.97
C GLY A 533 3.84 27.84 14.81
N ARG A 534 4.42 26.90 15.54
CA ARG A 534 3.70 25.91 16.35
C ARG A 534 3.28 26.53 17.68
N GLN A 535 2.11 26.17 18.23
CA GLN A 535 1.62 26.69 19.52
C GLN A 535 1.71 28.23 19.66
N GLY A 536 1.49 28.96 18.56
CA GLY A 536 1.53 30.43 18.54
C GLY A 536 2.92 31.05 18.44
N ASP A 537 3.97 30.24 18.29
CA ASP A 537 5.33 30.71 18.04
C ASP A 537 5.38 31.62 16.80
N CYS A 538 6.30 32.58 16.82
CA CYS A 538 6.69 33.34 15.63
C CYS A 538 7.32 32.41 14.58
N GLY A 539 7.25 32.81 13.32
CA GLY A 539 7.85 32.07 12.22
C GLY A 539 7.49 32.64 10.88
N SER A 540 8.16 32.16 9.84
CA SER A 540 7.87 32.56 8.47
C SER A 540 8.03 31.41 7.50
N SER A 541 7.33 31.48 6.36
CA SER A 541 7.54 30.55 5.25
C SER A 541 7.58 31.28 3.91
N ARG A 542 8.33 30.74 2.95
CA ARG A 542 8.33 31.21 1.55
C ARG A 542 8.62 30.05 0.60
N PHE A 543 7.96 30.04 -0.56
CA PHE A 543 8.25 29.11 -1.64
C PHE A 543 8.92 29.83 -2.81
N PHE A 544 9.87 29.13 -3.43
CA PHE A 544 10.59 29.52 -4.62
C PHE A 544 10.25 28.48 -5.70
N ILE A 545 9.74 28.93 -6.83
CA ILE A 545 9.24 28.07 -7.92
C ILE A 545 9.77 28.58 -9.26
N CYS A 546 9.89 27.72 -10.26
CA CYS A 546 10.28 28.12 -11.62
C CYS A 546 9.44 27.42 -12.68
N PHE A 547 9.37 27.99 -13.90
CA PHE A 547 8.63 27.37 -15.01
C PHE A 547 9.19 26.00 -15.43
N GLU A 548 10.46 25.72 -15.13
CA GLU A 548 11.10 24.41 -15.32
C GLU A 548 10.71 23.37 -14.26
N ASP A 549 9.96 23.74 -13.22
CA ASP A 549 9.43 22.78 -12.25
C ASP A 549 8.33 21.93 -12.90
N GLU A 550 8.36 20.62 -12.67
CA GLU A 550 7.46 19.63 -13.30
C GLU A 550 5.96 20.01 -13.21
N LEU A 551 5.53 20.49 -12.05
CA LEU A 551 4.16 20.96 -11.83
C LEU A 551 3.77 22.10 -12.79
N LEU A 552 4.65 23.10 -12.94
CA LEU A 552 4.33 24.28 -13.75
C LEU A 552 4.51 23.97 -15.23
N MET A 553 5.55 23.23 -15.60
CA MET A 553 5.84 22.83 -16.97
C MET A 553 4.67 22.07 -17.61
N ASN A 554 4.00 21.20 -16.84
CA ASN A 554 2.96 20.32 -17.38
C ASN A 554 1.54 20.90 -17.25
N TYR A 555 1.28 21.72 -16.22
CA TYR A 555 -0.11 22.07 -15.84
C TYR A 555 -0.37 23.57 -15.66
N TYR A 556 0.65 24.43 -15.69
CA TYR A 556 0.42 25.86 -15.59
C TYR A 556 -0.08 26.43 -16.93
N PRO A 557 -1.08 27.32 -16.96
CA PRO A 557 -1.64 27.80 -18.22
C PRO A 557 -0.65 28.63 -19.06
N ASP A 558 -0.38 28.21 -20.30
CA ASP A 558 0.55 28.86 -21.24
C ASP A 558 0.31 30.37 -21.37
N HIS A 559 -0.94 30.79 -21.52
CA HIS A 559 -1.28 32.21 -21.67
C HIS A 559 -0.88 33.07 -20.45
N LEU A 560 -0.86 32.51 -19.23
CA LEU A 560 -0.39 33.22 -18.04
C LEU A 560 1.13 33.27 -18.00
N MET A 561 1.80 32.22 -18.47
CA MET A 561 3.25 32.19 -18.61
C MET A 561 3.71 33.24 -19.63
N ASP A 562 3.10 33.26 -20.82
CA ASP A 562 3.39 34.24 -21.87
C ASP A 562 3.18 35.69 -21.38
N GLU A 563 2.11 35.95 -20.63
CA GLU A 563 1.84 37.27 -20.05
C GLU A 563 2.92 37.70 -19.05
N LEU A 564 3.44 36.77 -18.25
CA LEU A 564 4.50 37.04 -17.28
C LEU A 564 5.85 37.30 -17.97
N LEU A 565 6.18 36.51 -19.00
CA LEU A 565 7.41 36.66 -19.78
C LEU A 565 7.41 37.97 -20.59
N ASN A 566 6.27 38.34 -21.19
CA ASN A 566 6.15 39.54 -22.02
C ASN A 566 6.15 40.87 -21.23
N ASN A 567 5.87 40.83 -19.92
CA ASN A 567 5.84 42.03 -19.07
C ASN A 567 7.21 42.45 -18.49
N ASN A 568 8.32 41.95 -19.05
CA ASN A 568 9.70 42.26 -18.62
C ASN A 568 9.95 42.00 -17.11
N CYS A 569 9.57 40.83 -16.59
CA CYS A 569 10.18 40.37 -15.33
C CYS A 569 11.65 40.06 -15.63
N SER A 570 12.57 40.90 -15.15
CA SER A 570 13.98 40.83 -15.56
C SER A 570 14.66 39.52 -15.14
N ASP A 571 14.30 38.98 -13.96
CA ASP A 571 14.91 37.75 -13.41
C ASP A 571 13.92 36.91 -12.56
N PHE A 572 12.96 37.54 -11.86
CA PHE A 572 11.93 36.84 -11.09
C PHE A 572 10.64 37.68 -10.93
N ALA A 573 9.52 37.01 -10.69
CA ALA A 573 8.21 37.61 -10.42
C ALA A 573 7.73 37.27 -9.01
N LEU A 574 7.37 38.28 -8.22
CA LEU A 574 6.69 38.06 -6.94
C LEU A 574 5.21 37.80 -7.18
N ILE A 575 4.71 36.63 -6.77
CA ILE A 575 3.33 36.19 -6.99
C ILE A 575 2.38 36.83 -5.98
N ASN A 576 2.29 38.17 -6.02
CA ASN A 576 1.34 38.95 -5.24
C ASN A 576 -0.02 39.04 -5.92
N ASN A 577 -0.07 38.94 -7.26
CA ASN A 577 -1.31 39.03 -7.99
C ASN A 577 -2.13 37.75 -7.76
N PRO A 578 -3.37 37.84 -7.22
CA PRO A 578 -4.21 36.68 -6.97
C PRO A 578 -4.49 35.82 -8.21
N ARG A 579 -4.34 36.36 -9.43
CA ARG A 579 -4.52 35.63 -10.69
C ARG A 579 -3.41 34.57 -10.89
N TYR A 580 -2.14 34.93 -10.76
CA TYR A 580 -1.03 33.98 -10.93
C TYR A 580 -0.97 32.96 -9.78
N ALA A 581 -1.24 33.41 -8.54
CA ALA A 581 -1.41 32.52 -7.39
C ALA A 581 -2.57 31.53 -7.55
N ARG A 582 -3.59 31.87 -8.35
CA ARG A 582 -4.67 30.96 -8.70
C ARG A 582 -4.22 29.93 -9.74
N GLY A 583 -3.46 30.34 -10.77
CA GLY A 583 -2.92 29.40 -11.76
C GLY A 583 -2.13 28.26 -11.14
N ILE A 584 -1.28 28.54 -10.13
CA ILE A 584 -0.54 27.49 -9.39
C ILE A 584 -1.49 26.55 -8.65
N ARG A 585 -2.53 27.10 -7.99
CA ARG A 585 -3.51 26.27 -7.28
C ARG A 585 -4.36 25.43 -8.22
N ASP A 586 -4.70 25.96 -9.38
CA ASP A 586 -5.45 25.24 -10.41
C ASP A 586 -4.61 24.08 -10.98
N ALA A 587 -3.29 24.30 -11.18
CA ALA A 587 -2.35 23.25 -11.56
C ALA A 587 -2.27 22.14 -10.51
N GLN A 588 -2.09 22.49 -9.22
CA GLN A 588 -2.09 21.50 -8.12
C GLN A 588 -3.42 20.72 -8.07
N ALA A 589 -4.56 21.42 -8.16
CA ALA A 589 -5.88 20.77 -8.14
C ALA A 589 -6.10 19.82 -9.33
N HIS A 590 -5.51 20.12 -10.49
CA HIS A 590 -5.56 19.23 -11.65
C HIS A 590 -4.79 17.94 -11.39
N VAL A 591 -3.53 18.04 -10.94
CA VAL A 591 -2.70 16.88 -10.58
C VAL A 591 -3.35 16.04 -9.49
N GLU A 592 -3.90 16.69 -8.46
CA GLU A 592 -4.61 16.00 -7.38
C GLU A 592 -5.81 15.18 -7.88
N GLY A 593 -6.55 15.71 -8.86
CA GLY A 593 -7.68 15.04 -9.50
C GLY A 593 -7.25 13.84 -10.36
N GLU A 594 -6.13 13.95 -11.07
CA GLU A 594 -5.54 12.81 -11.79
C GLU A 594 -5.11 11.71 -10.82
N LEU A 595 -4.41 12.07 -9.75
CA LEU A 595 -3.98 11.14 -8.71
C LEU A 595 -5.18 10.49 -8.00
N GLN A 596 -6.25 11.24 -7.74
CA GLN A 596 -7.50 10.69 -7.21
C GLN A 596 -8.09 9.66 -8.18
N THR A 597 -8.12 9.96 -9.47
CA THR A 597 -8.63 9.03 -10.49
C THR A 597 -7.82 7.74 -10.53
N ILE A 598 -6.50 7.82 -10.42
CA ILE A 598 -5.62 6.64 -10.33
C ILE A 598 -5.98 5.79 -9.10
N ARG A 599 -6.13 6.42 -7.93
CA ARG A 599 -6.53 5.69 -6.70
C ARG A 599 -7.91 5.07 -6.82
N GLU A 600 -8.87 5.76 -7.40
CA GLU A 600 -10.22 5.24 -7.62
C GLU A 600 -10.21 4.02 -8.54
N ARG A 601 -9.37 4.02 -9.60
CA ARG A 601 -9.19 2.86 -10.49
C ARG A 601 -8.53 1.68 -9.78
N VAL A 602 -7.42 1.92 -9.07
CA VAL A 602 -6.71 0.87 -8.30
C VAL A 602 -7.65 0.23 -7.29
N MET A 603 -8.44 1.05 -6.57
CA MET A 603 -9.45 0.55 -5.64
C MET A 603 -10.57 -0.20 -6.36
N GLY A 604 -11.04 0.28 -7.51
CA GLY A 604 -12.09 -0.36 -8.30
C GLY A 604 -11.71 -1.78 -8.73
N TYR A 605 -10.52 -1.97 -9.27
CA TYR A 605 -9.99 -3.30 -9.60
C TYR A 605 -9.85 -4.19 -8.35
N ASP A 606 -9.31 -3.65 -7.26
CA ASP A 606 -9.14 -4.43 -6.03
C ASP A 606 -10.48 -4.77 -5.35
N GLN A 607 -11.56 -4.00 -5.54
CA GLN A 607 -12.88 -4.34 -5.02
C GLN A 607 -13.45 -5.61 -5.67
N VAL A 608 -13.25 -5.77 -6.98
CA VAL A 608 -13.62 -7.00 -7.70
C VAL A 608 -12.82 -8.18 -7.14
N LEU A 609 -11.50 -7.99 -6.96
CA LEU A 609 -10.62 -9.02 -6.40
C LEU A 609 -10.89 -9.33 -4.93
N ASP A 610 -11.33 -8.35 -4.12
CA ASP A 610 -11.60 -8.55 -2.71
C ASP A 610 -12.74 -9.54 -2.46
N LEU A 611 -13.79 -9.49 -3.29
CA LEU A 611 -14.89 -10.46 -3.21
C LEU A 611 -14.40 -11.89 -3.46
N GLN A 612 -13.59 -12.08 -4.50
CA GLN A 612 -12.99 -13.36 -4.86
C GLN A 612 -12.01 -13.84 -3.78
N ARG A 613 -11.15 -12.94 -3.28
CA ARG A 613 -10.20 -13.18 -2.20
C ARG A 613 -10.90 -13.65 -0.93
N ARG A 614 -12.01 -13.01 -0.53
CA ARG A 614 -12.79 -13.42 0.65
C ARG A 614 -13.34 -14.83 0.51
N ILE A 615 -13.83 -15.21 -0.67
CA ILE A 615 -14.30 -16.58 -0.93
C ILE A 615 -13.16 -17.57 -0.76
N ILE A 616 -12.00 -17.29 -1.36
CA ILE A 616 -10.82 -18.16 -1.27
C ILE A 616 -10.28 -18.25 0.15
N TYR A 617 -10.17 -17.14 0.86
CA TYR A 617 -9.70 -17.14 2.25
C TYR A 617 -10.67 -17.86 3.18
N THR A 618 -11.98 -17.72 2.97
CA THR A 618 -13.00 -18.46 3.74
C THR A 618 -12.87 -19.96 3.47
N MET A 619 -12.82 -20.35 2.19
CA MET A 619 -12.66 -21.75 1.80
C MET A 619 -11.36 -22.35 2.35
N ARG A 620 -10.25 -21.62 2.30
CA ARG A 620 -8.97 -22.03 2.85
C ARG A 620 -9.03 -22.21 4.37
N ASN A 621 -9.67 -21.28 5.08
CA ASN A 621 -9.85 -21.37 6.53
C ASN A 621 -10.69 -22.56 6.94
N GLU A 622 -11.79 -22.82 6.23
CA GLU A 622 -12.61 -24.02 6.45
C GLU A 622 -11.77 -25.30 6.34
N MET A 623 -10.86 -25.40 5.36
CA MET A 623 -10.01 -26.58 5.21
C MET A 623 -8.95 -26.71 6.32
N LEU A 624 -8.47 -25.60 6.87
CA LEU A 624 -7.53 -25.61 8.00
C LEU A 624 -8.22 -25.96 9.33
N GLU A 625 -9.42 -25.47 9.56
CA GLU A 625 -10.16 -25.61 10.82
C GLU A 625 -10.89 -26.96 10.96
N MET A 626 -11.19 -27.63 9.84
CA MET A 626 -11.87 -28.92 9.87
C MET A 626 -11.00 -30.05 10.43
N ASP A 627 -11.56 -30.79 11.39
CA ASP A 627 -10.94 -31.98 11.97
C ASP A 627 -10.89 -33.16 10.98
N ASP A 628 -11.93 -33.32 10.15
CA ASP A 628 -12.05 -34.37 9.13
C ASP A 628 -12.58 -33.82 7.81
N LEU A 629 -11.87 -34.09 6.72
CA LEU A 629 -12.16 -33.64 5.35
C LEU A 629 -12.79 -34.73 4.49
N THR A 630 -13.06 -35.92 5.04
CA THR A 630 -13.56 -37.08 4.29
C THR A 630 -14.88 -36.78 3.58
N SER A 631 -15.85 -36.16 4.27
CA SER A 631 -17.13 -35.78 3.67
C SER A 631 -16.98 -34.78 2.52
N LYS A 632 -15.99 -33.88 2.60
CA LYS A 632 -15.69 -32.90 1.56
C LYS A 632 -15.12 -33.58 0.32
N VAL A 633 -14.14 -34.48 0.49
CA VAL A 633 -13.59 -35.28 -0.61
C VAL A 633 -14.68 -36.12 -1.28
N GLN A 634 -15.53 -36.78 -0.48
CA GLN A 634 -16.67 -37.54 -0.98
C GLN A 634 -17.62 -36.68 -1.83
N THR A 635 -17.94 -35.48 -1.35
CA THR A 635 -18.78 -34.53 -2.08
C THR A 635 -18.12 -34.09 -3.38
N LEU A 636 -16.80 -33.86 -3.38
CA LEU A 636 -16.05 -33.49 -4.59
C LEU A 636 -16.07 -34.60 -5.63
N ILE A 637 -15.87 -35.86 -5.23
CA ILE A 637 -15.97 -37.02 -6.14
C ILE A 637 -17.31 -37.01 -6.86
N GLN A 638 -18.40 -36.94 -6.09
CA GLN A 638 -19.75 -36.96 -6.64
C GLN A 638 -19.98 -35.78 -7.60
N LYS A 639 -19.55 -34.57 -7.22
CA LYS A 639 -19.68 -33.36 -8.03
C LYS A 639 -18.88 -33.46 -9.34
N THR A 640 -17.63 -33.92 -9.29
CA THR A 640 -16.79 -34.08 -10.48
C THR A 640 -17.37 -35.11 -11.44
N ILE A 641 -17.88 -36.25 -10.93
CA ILE A 641 -18.56 -37.25 -11.77
C ILE A 641 -19.80 -36.64 -12.41
N GLN A 642 -20.64 -35.94 -11.65
CA GLN A 642 -21.84 -35.31 -12.17
C GLN A 642 -21.53 -34.29 -13.28
N GLN A 643 -20.50 -33.45 -13.09
CA GLN A 643 -20.05 -32.49 -14.09
C GLN A 643 -19.54 -33.19 -15.36
N LYS A 644 -18.72 -34.23 -15.22
CA LYS A 644 -18.16 -34.96 -16.37
C LYS A 644 -19.24 -35.73 -17.13
N VAL A 645 -20.16 -36.39 -16.44
CA VAL A 645 -21.31 -37.03 -17.09
C VAL A 645 -22.15 -35.98 -17.83
N ALA A 646 -22.44 -34.83 -17.23
CA ALA A 646 -23.18 -33.76 -17.91
C ALA A 646 -22.44 -33.21 -19.15
N GLU A 647 -21.10 -33.12 -19.09
CA GLU A 647 -20.25 -32.62 -20.18
C GLU A 647 -20.24 -33.57 -21.39
N PHE A 648 -20.07 -34.88 -21.16
CA PHE A 648 -19.87 -35.89 -22.21
C PHE A 648 -21.15 -36.65 -22.61
N CYS A 649 -22.23 -36.56 -21.82
CA CYS A 649 -23.50 -37.25 -22.07
C CYS A 649 -24.64 -36.27 -22.42
N GLN A 650 -24.39 -35.24 -23.25
CA GLN A 650 -25.39 -34.19 -23.56
C GLN A 650 -26.55 -34.68 -24.44
N GLY A 651 -26.39 -35.80 -25.13
CA GLY A 651 -27.42 -36.37 -26.03
C GLY A 651 -28.58 -37.02 -25.28
N SER A 652 -29.78 -36.96 -25.89
CA SER A 652 -31.01 -37.54 -25.32
C SER A 652 -31.03 -39.07 -25.32
N LEU A 653 -30.20 -39.69 -26.17
CA LEU A 653 -30.06 -41.14 -26.29
C LEU A 653 -28.68 -41.58 -25.77
N PRO A 654 -28.57 -42.74 -25.10
CA PRO A 654 -27.28 -43.27 -24.64
C PRO A 654 -26.26 -43.51 -25.77
N GLU A 655 -26.73 -43.66 -27.02
CA GLU A 655 -25.87 -43.86 -28.20
C GLU A 655 -25.13 -42.58 -28.62
N ASP A 656 -25.64 -41.41 -28.23
CA ASP A 656 -25.05 -40.10 -28.53
C ASP A 656 -24.00 -39.68 -27.49
N TRP A 657 -23.77 -40.48 -26.45
CA TRP A 657 -22.85 -40.16 -25.36
C TRP A 657 -21.40 -40.49 -25.73
N ASP A 658 -20.49 -39.54 -25.52
CA ASP A 658 -19.05 -39.76 -25.72
C ASP A 658 -18.45 -40.51 -24.51
N MET A 659 -18.71 -41.81 -24.46
CA MET A 659 -18.22 -42.68 -23.38
C MET A 659 -16.69 -42.83 -23.38
N ILE A 660 -16.06 -42.67 -24.55
CA ILE A 660 -14.61 -42.74 -24.67
C ILE A 660 -13.99 -41.47 -24.05
N GLY A 661 -14.49 -40.29 -24.45
CA GLY A 661 -14.09 -39.01 -23.87
C GLY A 661 -14.36 -38.95 -22.36
N LEU A 662 -15.51 -39.43 -21.91
CA LEU A 662 -15.84 -39.53 -20.49
C LEU A 662 -14.84 -40.40 -19.72
N THR A 663 -14.49 -41.58 -20.26
CA THR A 663 -13.55 -42.51 -19.60
C THR A 663 -12.15 -41.92 -19.54
N ILE A 664 -11.68 -41.27 -20.62
CA ILE A 664 -10.38 -40.60 -20.66
C ILE A 664 -10.35 -39.42 -19.67
N SER A 665 -11.40 -38.60 -19.65
CA SER A 665 -11.47 -37.43 -18.78
C SER A 665 -11.63 -37.80 -17.30
N LEU A 666 -12.38 -38.86 -16.97
CA LEU A 666 -12.40 -39.39 -15.61
C LEU A 666 -11.03 -40.00 -15.25
N GLY A 667 -10.37 -40.68 -16.18
CA GLY A 667 -9.05 -41.27 -15.99
C GLY A 667 -7.92 -40.26 -15.75
N SER A 668 -8.07 -39.01 -16.23
CA SER A 668 -7.09 -37.95 -15.97
C SER A 668 -7.18 -37.38 -14.54
N VAL A 669 -8.37 -37.42 -13.93
CA VAL A 669 -8.61 -36.97 -12.55
C VAL A 669 -8.41 -38.12 -11.56
N PHE A 670 -8.96 -39.28 -11.88
CA PHE A 670 -8.88 -40.49 -11.07
C PHE A 670 -7.95 -41.48 -11.77
N PRO A 671 -6.73 -41.76 -11.26
CA PRO A 671 -5.84 -42.79 -11.78
C PRO A 671 -6.40 -44.19 -11.46
N TYR A 672 -7.55 -44.50 -12.06
CA TYR A 672 -8.32 -45.71 -11.83
C TYR A 672 -7.78 -46.81 -12.74
N LYS A 673 -7.00 -47.73 -12.18
CA LYS A 673 -6.34 -48.82 -12.93
C LYS A 673 -7.29 -49.96 -13.34
N ARG A 674 -8.55 -49.95 -12.89
CA ARG A 674 -9.57 -50.93 -13.30
C ARG A 674 -10.38 -50.33 -14.46
N PRO A 675 -10.66 -51.06 -15.54
CA PRO A 675 -11.63 -50.58 -16.53
C PRO A 675 -12.97 -50.41 -15.82
N LEU A 676 -13.55 -49.21 -15.92
CA LEU A 676 -14.93 -48.97 -15.51
C LEU A 676 -15.81 -50.00 -16.24
N ARG A 677 -16.58 -50.79 -15.50
CA ARG A 677 -17.45 -51.80 -16.12
C ARG A 677 -18.59 -51.08 -16.84
N LEU A 678 -18.56 -51.12 -18.17
CA LEU A 678 -19.58 -50.57 -19.07
C LEU A 678 -20.67 -51.60 -19.41
N ASP A 679 -20.93 -52.54 -18.50
CA ASP A 679 -21.94 -53.56 -18.73
C ASP A 679 -23.34 -52.89 -18.67
N ARG A 680 -24.09 -52.88 -19.79
CA ARG A 680 -25.47 -52.35 -19.96
C ARG A 680 -25.64 -50.83 -20.22
N LEU A 681 -24.84 -50.23 -21.11
CA LEU A 681 -24.99 -48.81 -21.48
C LEU A 681 -26.35 -48.42 -22.09
N HIS A 682 -27.02 -49.34 -22.81
CA HIS A 682 -28.23 -49.03 -23.56
C HIS A 682 -29.50 -48.84 -22.70
N GLU A 683 -29.44 -49.15 -21.40
CA GLU A 683 -30.58 -49.11 -20.48
C GLU A 683 -30.45 -48.04 -19.39
N LEU A 684 -29.31 -47.33 -19.32
CA LEU A 684 -28.98 -46.47 -18.19
C LEU A 684 -29.39 -45.02 -18.44
N GLU A 685 -30.05 -44.42 -17.46
CA GLU A 685 -30.24 -42.97 -17.41
C GLU A 685 -28.98 -42.28 -16.82
N GLN A 686 -28.79 -40.98 -17.12
CA GLN A 686 -27.65 -40.21 -16.59
C GLN A 686 -27.53 -40.32 -15.06
N GLY A 687 -28.66 -40.32 -14.35
CA GLY A 687 -28.68 -40.45 -12.89
C GLY A 687 -28.15 -41.79 -12.39
N GLU A 688 -28.47 -42.87 -13.09
CA GLU A 688 -27.98 -44.21 -12.77
C GLU A 688 -26.49 -44.34 -13.07
N LEU A 689 -26.02 -43.75 -14.17
CA LEU A 689 -24.61 -43.67 -14.54
C LEU A 689 -23.79 -42.94 -13.46
N ILE A 690 -24.27 -41.78 -13.00
CA ILE A 690 -23.65 -41.01 -11.90
C ILE A 690 -23.59 -41.85 -10.63
N GLY A 691 -24.69 -42.52 -10.26
CA GLY A 691 -24.75 -43.38 -9.08
C GLY A 691 -23.76 -44.54 -9.13
N MET A 692 -23.68 -45.24 -10.27
CA MET A 692 -22.76 -46.35 -10.49
C MET A 692 -21.29 -45.91 -10.38
N PHE A 693 -20.90 -44.83 -11.06
CA PHE A 693 -19.53 -44.33 -11.00
C PHE A 693 -19.17 -43.80 -9.62
N THR A 694 -20.10 -43.10 -8.96
CA THR A 694 -19.89 -42.62 -7.59
C THR A 694 -19.64 -43.79 -6.66
N GLN A 695 -20.47 -44.83 -6.70
CA GLN A 695 -20.27 -46.00 -5.83
C GLN A 695 -18.92 -46.68 -6.08
N GLN A 696 -18.57 -46.96 -7.35
CA GLN A 696 -17.31 -47.65 -7.68
C GLN A 696 -16.08 -46.85 -7.23
N LEU A 697 -16.07 -45.53 -7.48
CA LEU A 697 -14.95 -44.67 -7.10
C LEU A 697 -14.88 -44.46 -5.58
N MET A 698 -16.01 -44.40 -4.88
CA MET A 698 -16.05 -44.31 -3.42
C MET A 698 -15.52 -45.58 -2.74
N GLU A 699 -15.92 -46.77 -3.22
CA GLU A 699 -15.39 -48.04 -2.72
C GLU A 699 -13.87 -48.11 -2.93
N TYR A 700 -13.41 -47.74 -4.13
CA TYR A 700 -11.99 -47.71 -4.44
C TYR A 700 -11.19 -46.70 -3.60
N TYR A 701 -11.75 -45.50 -3.39
CA TYR A 701 -11.16 -44.49 -2.52
C TYR A 701 -11.01 -45.00 -1.09
N LYS A 702 -12.07 -45.63 -0.56
CA LYS A 702 -12.06 -46.21 0.79
C LYS A 702 -11.01 -47.32 0.94
N ASP A 703 -10.87 -48.19 -0.06
CA ASP A 703 -9.83 -49.23 -0.05
C ASP A 703 -8.43 -48.62 -0.01
N LYS A 704 -8.18 -47.56 -0.79
CA LYS A 704 -6.91 -46.82 -0.77
C LYS A 704 -6.65 -46.13 0.56
N GLU A 705 -7.66 -45.49 1.13
CA GLU A 705 -7.55 -44.81 2.42
C GLU A 705 -7.21 -45.79 3.55
N VAL A 706 -7.80 -46.98 3.54
CA VAL A 706 -7.49 -48.04 4.52
C VAL A 706 -6.08 -48.61 4.30
N ALA A 707 -5.61 -48.67 3.06
CA ALA A 707 -4.27 -49.16 2.72
C ALA A 707 -3.16 -48.13 2.97
N PHE A 708 -3.49 -46.85 3.17
CA PHE A 708 -2.52 -45.79 3.37
C PHE A 708 -1.91 -45.84 4.78
N GLU A 709 -0.59 -46.06 4.87
CA GLU A 709 0.13 -46.17 6.14
C GLU A 709 0.36 -44.81 6.84
N GLY A 710 0.10 -43.69 6.16
CA GLY A 710 0.31 -42.32 6.67
C GLY A 710 -0.92 -41.68 7.33
N ASN A 711 -0.79 -40.41 7.69
CA ASN A 711 -1.92 -39.64 8.23
C ASN A 711 -2.82 -39.13 7.09
N ALA A 712 -3.88 -39.86 6.78
CA ALA A 712 -4.82 -39.52 5.70
C ALA A 712 -5.50 -38.15 5.88
N ILE A 713 -5.75 -37.72 7.11
CA ILE A 713 -6.37 -36.41 7.40
C ILE A 713 -5.42 -35.28 7.00
N GLU A 714 -4.16 -35.39 7.43
CA GLU A 714 -3.14 -34.37 7.14
C GLU A 714 -2.82 -34.32 5.64
N LEU A 715 -2.77 -35.48 4.96
CA LEU A 715 -2.61 -35.54 3.51
C LEU A 715 -3.75 -34.80 2.78
N LYS A 716 -5.01 -35.04 3.18
CA LYS A 716 -6.17 -34.35 2.58
C LYS A 716 -6.05 -32.84 2.79
N ARG A 717 -5.72 -32.39 4.01
CA ARG A 717 -5.54 -30.98 4.34
C ARG A 717 -4.46 -30.34 3.47
N GLN A 718 -3.28 -30.96 3.40
CA GLN A 718 -2.17 -30.47 2.58
C GLN A 718 -2.55 -30.40 1.09
N ALA A 719 -3.24 -31.41 0.56
CA ALA A 719 -3.69 -31.43 -0.83
C ALA A 719 -4.66 -30.27 -1.13
N PHE A 720 -5.63 -30.00 -0.25
CA PHE A 720 -6.54 -28.86 -0.39
C PHE A 720 -5.79 -27.54 -0.36
N ILE A 721 -4.98 -27.30 0.67
CA ILE A 721 -4.27 -26.03 0.85
C ILE A 721 -3.31 -25.77 -0.32
N TYR A 722 -2.52 -26.77 -0.71
CA TYR A 722 -1.63 -26.65 -1.87
C TYR A 722 -2.40 -26.36 -3.16
N SER A 723 -3.50 -27.07 -3.41
CA SER A 723 -4.31 -26.84 -4.61
C SER A 723 -4.92 -25.45 -4.64
N ILE A 724 -5.42 -24.96 -3.50
CA ILE A 724 -5.95 -23.60 -3.39
C ILE A 724 -4.85 -22.58 -3.65
N ASP A 725 -3.72 -22.68 -2.95
CA ASP A 725 -2.65 -21.68 -3.00
C ASP A 725 -2.01 -21.60 -4.40
N MET A 726 -1.71 -22.74 -5.02
CA MET A 726 -1.13 -22.80 -6.37
C MET A 726 -2.08 -22.26 -7.44
N ASN A 727 -3.34 -22.71 -7.44
CA ASN A 727 -4.30 -22.22 -8.43
C ASN A 727 -4.62 -20.74 -8.21
N TRP A 728 -4.62 -20.26 -6.96
CA TRP A 728 -4.86 -18.86 -6.65
C TRP A 728 -3.73 -17.97 -7.16
N MET A 729 -2.48 -18.42 -7.02
CA MET A 729 -1.32 -17.75 -7.61
C MET A 729 -1.47 -17.60 -9.13
N HIS A 730 -1.75 -18.69 -9.85
CA HIS A 730 -1.97 -18.64 -11.30
C HIS A 730 -3.15 -17.77 -11.70
N TYR A 731 -4.20 -17.76 -10.87
CA TYR A 731 -5.34 -16.87 -11.08
C TYR A 731 -4.94 -15.40 -10.98
N LEU A 732 -4.18 -15.01 -9.94
CA LEU A 732 -3.70 -13.64 -9.77
C LEU A 732 -2.79 -13.17 -10.91
N GLU A 733 -1.92 -14.05 -11.42
CA GLU A 733 -1.10 -13.77 -12.60
C GLU A 733 -1.96 -13.48 -13.82
N ALA A 734 -2.93 -14.36 -14.12
CA ALA A 734 -3.82 -14.19 -15.26
C ALA A 734 -4.70 -12.93 -15.13
N VAL A 735 -5.12 -12.57 -13.92
CA VAL A 735 -5.87 -11.34 -13.65
C VAL A 735 -5.02 -10.10 -13.95
N GLU A 736 -3.74 -10.09 -13.59
CA GLU A 736 -2.85 -8.95 -13.87
C GLU A 736 -2.63 -8.78 -15.38
N GLU A 737 -2.54 -9.88 -16.14
CA GLU A 737 -2.52 -9.83 -17.61
C GLU A 737 -3.79 -9.21 -18.19
N VAL A 738 -4.97 -9.60 -17.68
CA VAL A 738 -6.25 -9.02 -18.09
C VAL A 738 -6.30 -7.53 -17.79
N LYS A 739 -5.89 -7.13 -16.58
CA LYS A 739 -5.84 -5.73 -16.15
C LYS A 739 -4.99 -4.88 -17.09
N ASN A 740 -3.78 -5.34 -17.43
CA ASN A 740 -2.90 -4.67 -18.39
C ASN A 740 -3.50 -4.63 -19.81
N GLY A 741 -4.18 -5.71 -20.21
CA GLY A 741 -4.81 -5.82 -21.53
C GLY A 741 -6.04 -4.92 -21.71
N ILE A 742 -6.81 -4.67 -20.66
CA ILE A 742 -8.02 -3.83 -20.71
C ILE A 742 -7.69 -2.36 -20.97
N GLU A 743 -6.58 -1.85 -20.42
CA GLU A 743 -6.16 -0.47 -20.65
C GLU A 743 -5.89 -0.16 -22.12
N LEU A 744 -5.41 -1.17 -22.87
CA LEU A 744 -5.18 -1.10 -24.32
C LEU A 744 -6.48 -1.19 -25.14
N ARG A 745 -7.57 -1.73 -24.58
CA ARG A 745 -8.87 -1.94 -25.23
C ARG A 745 -9.83 -0.74 -25.06
N ASN A 746 -9.40 0.34 -24.40
CA ASN A 746 -10.19 1.56 -24.12
C ASN A 746 -10.79 2.28 -25.36
N TYR A 747 -10.56 1.80 -26.57
CA TYR A 747 -11.20 2.29 -27.79
C TYR A 747 -12.74 2.13 -27.82
N ALA A 748 -13.33 1.27 -26.97
CA ALA A 748 -14.74 0.88 -27.06
C ALA A 748 -15.77 1.72 -26.27
N GLN A 749 -15.40 2.83 -25.62
CA GLN A 749 -16.29 3.64 -24.75
C GLN A 749 -16.98 2.86 -23.58
N LEU A 750 -16.55 1.64 -23.28
CA LEU A 750 -17.03 0.85 -22.15
C LEU A 750 -16.20 1.14 -20.90
N ASP A 751 -16.81 1.01 -19.71
CA ASP A 751 -16.10 1.18 -18.44
C ASP A 751 -15.11 0.02 -18.21
N PRO A 752 -13.80 0.29 -18.08
CA PRO A 752 -12.78 -0.73 -17.86
C PRO A 752 -13.03 -1.66 -16.68
N ILE A 753 -13.61 -1.14 -15.59
CA ILE A 753 -13.84 -1.92 -14.37
C ILE A 753 -14.94 -2.96 -14.61
N VAL A 754 -15.96 -2.61 -15.39
CA VAL A 754 -17.07 -3.52 -15.72
C VAL A 754 -16.62 -4.66 -16.63
N GLU A 755 -15.79 -4.36 -17.63
CA GLU A 755 -15.21 -5.40 -18.48
C GLU A 755 -14.25 -6.30 -17.69
N PHE A 756 -13.44 -5.71 -16.79
CA PHE A 756 -12.58 -6.46 -15.88
C PHE A 756 -13.39 -7.40 -14.97
N GLU A 757 -14.47 -6.92 -14.35
CA GLU A 757 -15.36 -7.75 -13.54
C GLU A 757 -15.92 -8.93 -14.33
N ARG A 758 -16.38 -8.68 -15.56
CA ARG A 758 -16.96 -9.71 -16.42
C ARG A 758 -15.95 -10.79 -16.81
N GLU A 759 -14.76 -10.39 -17.26
CA GLU A 759 -13.72 -11.31 -17.72
C GLU A 759 -13.16 -12.12 -16.54
N THR A 760 -12.85 -11.45 -15.43
CA THR A 760 -12.32 -12.10 -14.21
C THR A 760 -13.33 -13.03 -13.54
N PHE A 761 -14.64 -12.73 -13.59
CA PHE A 761 -15.68 -13.63 -13.07
C PHE A 761 -15.73 -14.96 -13.82
N GLN A 762 -15.61 -14.95 -15.15
CA GLN A 762 -15.56 -16.18 -15.94
C GLN A 762 -14.31 -16.99 -15.64
N MET A 763 -13.16 -16.31 -15.51
CA MET A 763 -11.90 -16.94 -15.11
C MET A 763 -12.01 -17.55 -13.71
N PHE A 764 -12.65 -16.86 -12.76
CA PHE A 764 -12.79 -17.31 -11.38
C PHE A 764 -13.58 -18.62 -11.28
N ASN A 765 -14.67 -18.76 -12.04
CA ASN A 765 -15.45 -20.01 -12.04
C ASN A 765 -14.67 -21.21 -12.61
N LYS A 766 -13.87 -20.98 -13.66
CA LYS A 766 -12.95 -22.01 -14.20
C LYS A 766 -11.90 -22.36 -13.16
N PHE A 767 -11.31 -21.36 -12.51
CA PHE A 767 -10.31 -21.51 -11.45
C PHE A 767 -10.82 -22.35 -10.27
N ILE A 768 -12.04 -22.10 -9.76
CA ILE A 768 -12.63 -22.91 -8.69
C ILE A 768 -12.76 -24.39 -9.11
N SER A 769 -13.16 -24.64 -10.36
CA SER A 769 -13.27 -26.01 -10.87
C SER A 769 -11.90 -26.70 -10.98
N SER A 770 -10.83 -25.96 -11.29
CA SER A 770 -9.46 -26.48 -11.33
C SER A 770 -8.95 -26.88 -9.94
N ILE A 771 -9.27 -26.12 -8.89
CA ILE A 771 -8.91 -26.48 -7.50
C ILE A 771 -9.48 -27.86 -7.14
N GLU A 772 -10.76 -28.07 -7.44
CA GLU A 772 -11.46 -29.32 -7.11
C GLU A 772 -10.81 -30.53 -7.79
N GLN A 773 -10.50 -30.42 -9.09
CA GLN A 773 -9.90 -31.51 -9.86
C GLN A 773 -8.46 -31.80 -9.42
N GLU A 774 -7.64 -30.76 -9.21
CA GLU A 774 -6.25 -30.92 -8.79
C GLU A 774 -6.16 -31.50 -7.37
N THR A 775 -7.04 -31.08 -6.46
CA THR A 775 -7.11 -31.64 -5.10
C THR A 775 -7.35 -33.14 -5.14
N LEU A 776 -8.33 -33.60 -5.93
CA LEU A 776 -8.58 -35.02 -6.10
C LEU A 776 -7.32 -35.68 -6.66
N ARG A 777 -6.78 -35.19 -7.78
CA ARG A 777 -5.59 -35.78 -8.41
C ARG A 777 -4.41 -35.98 -7.43
N ILE A 778 -4.09 -34.99 -6.60
CA ILE A 778 -3.04 -35.08 -5.58
C ILE A 778 -3.34 -36.17 -4.55
N ILE A 779 -4.57 -36.22 -4.02
CA ILE A 779 -4.97 -37.22 -3.03
C ILE A 779 -4.82 -38.63 -3.60
N TRP A 780 -5.30 -38.90 -4.82
CA TRP A 780 -5.21 -40.24 -5.42
C TRP A 780 -3.78 -40.68 -5.69
N ASN A 781 -2.95 -39.76 -6.22
CA ASN A 781 -1.55 -40.05 -6.53
C ASN A 781 -0.71 -40.26 -5.28
N SER A 782 -1.04 -39.59 -4.18
CA SER A 782 -0.30 -39.71 -2.91
C SER A 782 -0.68 -40.95 -2.10
N MET A 783 -1.82 -41.58 -2.43
CA MET A 783 -2.30 -42.83 -1.84
C MET A 783 -2.03 -44.07 -2.73
N ASP A 784 -1.34 -43.91 -3.86
CA ASP A 784 -0.74 -45.01 -4.66
C ASP A 784 0.69 -45.29 -4.17
#